data_AF-A0A7V9D714-F1
#
_entry.id   AF-A0A7V9D714-F1
#
_cell.length_a   1.000
_cell.length_b   1.000
_cell.length_c   1.000
_cell.angle_alpha   90.00
_cell.angle_beta   90.00
_cell.angle_gamma   90.00
#
_symmetry.space_group_name_H-M   'P 1'
#
loop_
_entity.id
_entity.type
_entity.pdbx_description
1 polymer ?
#
loop_
_entity_poly.entity_id
_entity_poly.type
_entity_poly.pdbx_seq_one_letter_code
_entity_poly.pdbx_strand_id
1 'polypeptide(L)'
;MAGRVRERVRAVNATRRPEDSILLRAAVLGAVLTGVGAAGAEGAISPLRTAVFLIVLPCAYWFSYQRRAADNWYVKLALALGAVLAIVAFFSQLGRVQTLDEIRFPLAEIFLWIQVLHSFDLPERKDLHFSLGSSLALMGVAGSLAQTMSYAPFLVVYFVLALFALHLANVSEAKEGTACTLRPEPGAPRPNRWSQLARTGAGIAAVGMILYLLTPQSTGVRTLALPFSLGNGAGIAAGESLFNPGFESGAPGSRSSGTAFYGFNDSLDLRVRGELSDEIVMRVRSSAPAMLRGMIFDQYDGVTWSQPSEDPVPLDGTPPYIYPVDQRSLGPRAAVTQTFYIESEQPNAIFSAAYPDRIFFEGGVAVDALGGLRTGGTLSEGTVYSVVASRGAATPAQLQKLGVPEAPETMSRYLEVPSSVSKRVKSLARRITSSAENNYDKVKAIEDYMARNYRYSIDSPVPPEGRDAVDHFLFDTDVGFCEQFASATTIMLRSLGIPARFVAGYTPGTRNPFTGYYEVRNSDAHTWVEVYFPAYGWYEFDPTFAVPPAQVETSSSLPLARLLEAAQTKLGGFSLGEPRALDIAALGVALVAAWGAAVLWRRRRLRGPRRPPPGEPGGPVEAAWRELENALRETGEGRAPPETARELLFRLGSSGTAADAFDEERYGGRTDPARAREAVLELERLTRDKTTTSRS
;
A
#
# COMPACT_ATOMS: atom_id res chain seq x y z
N MET A 1 11.75 20.68 38.50
CA MET A 1 11.99 19.62 37.47
C MET A 1 12.57 20.18 36.16
N ALA A 2 12.06 21.30 35.64
CA ALA A 2 12.53 21.92 34.38
C ALA A 2 14.03 22.34 34.34
N GLY A 3 14.61 22.79 35.46
CA GLY A 3 16.02 23.19 35.53
C GLY A 3 17.01 22.04 35.27
N ARG A 4 16.77 20.87 35.86
CA ARG A 4 17.59 19.66 35.68
C ARG A 4 17.51 19.10 34.25
N VAL A 5 16.35 19.21 33.60
CA VAL A 5 16.18 18.81 32.18
C VAL A 5 16.96 19.74 31.26
N ARG A 6 16.93 21.05 31.53
CA ARG A 6 17.66 22.07 30.75
C ARG A 6 19.17 21.85 30.81
N GLU A 7 19.73 21.56 31.98
CA GLU A 7 21.17 21.29 32.14
C GLU A 7 21.62 20.02 31.44
N ARG A 8 20.84 18.93 31.52
CA ARG A 8 21.13 17.68 30.79
C ARG A 8 21.10 17.88 29.28
N VAL A 9 20.11 18.60 28.75
CA VAL A 9 20.01 18.87 27.31
C VAL A 9 21.18 19.73 26.82
N ARG A 10 21.62 20.71 27.63
CA ARG A 10 22.81 21.52 27.35
C ARG A 10 24.10 20.70 27.32
N ALA A 11 24.29 19.81 28.30
CA ALA A 11 25.45 18.93 28.35
C ALA A 11 25.54 18.03 27.10
N VAL A 12 24.40 17.50 26.63
CA VAL A 12 24.33 16.70 25.39
C VAL A 12 24.55 17.55 24.13
N ASN A 13 24.17 18.82 24.15
CA ASN A 13 24.40 19.74 23.02
C ASN A 13 25.83 20.24 22.91
N ALA A 14 26.55 20.31 24.02
CA ALA A 14 27.93 20.82 24.06
C ALA A 14 28.92 19.97 23.26
N THR A 15 28.60 18.70 23.00
CA THR A 15 29.43 17.77 22.21
C THR A 15 29.05 17.71 20.73
N ARG A 16 28.05 18.50 20.27
CA ARG A 16 27.55 18.45 18.90
C ARG A 16 28.49 19.15 17.94
N ARG A 17 28.64 18.60 16.73
CA ARG A 17 29.33 19.23 15.60
C ARG A 17 28.31 19.56 14.50
N PRO A 18 27.88 20.83 14.39
CA PRO A 18 26.89 21.21 13.37
C PRO A 18 27.44 21.06 11.95
N GLU A 19 26.66 20.50 11.04
CA GLU A 19 26.99 20.41 9.61
C GLU A 19 26.66 21.75 8.91
N ASP A 20 27.68 22.40 8.36
CA ASP A 20 27.56 23.72 7.72
C ASP A 20 27.29 23.66 6.20
N SER A 21 27.42 22.50 5.56
CA SER A 21 27.22 22.37 4.12
C SER A 21 25.77 22.62 3.69
N ILE A 22 25.50 23.79 3.09
CA ILE A 22 24.20 24.15 2.53
C ILE A 22 23.82 23.20 1.38
N LEU A 23 24.78 22.85 0.53
CA LEU A 23 24.55 21.96 -0.62
C LEU A 23 24.12 20.56 -0.17
N LEU A 24 24.74 20.02 0.89
CA LEU A 24 24.35 18.72 1.45
C LEU A 24 22.92 18.77 1.98
N ARG A 25 22.60 19.79 2.79
CA ARG A 25 21.25 19.99 3.33
C ARG A 25 20.19 20.15 2.25
N ALA A 26 20.51 20.88 1.17
CA ALA A 26 19.62 21.06 0.03
C ALA A 26 19.40 19.77 -0.76
N ALA A 27 20.44 18.97 -0.98
CA ALA A 27 20.33 17.67 -1.65
C ALA A 27 19.45 16.69 -0.85
N VAL A 28 19.65 16.62 0.48
CA VAL A 28 18.82 15.80 1.36
C VAL A 28 17.37 16.31 1.40
N LEU A 29 17.14 17.62 1.48
CA LEU A 29 15.81 18.20 1.39
C LEU A 29 15.12 17.81 0.07
N GLY A 30 15.85 17.89 -1.05
CA GLY A 30 15.34 17.46 -2.35
C GLY A 30 14.87 16.00 -2.34
N ALA A 31 15.70 15.08 -1.83
CA ALA A 31 15.33 13.66 -1.72
C ALA A 31 14.09 13.44 -0.83
N VAL A 32 14.00 14.16 0.30
CA VAL A 32 12.83 14.10 1.19
C VAL A 32 11.58 14.63 0.50
N LEU A 33 11.65 15.77 -0.20
CA LEU A 33 10.52 16.33 -0.95
C LEU A 33 10.06 15.38 -2.06
N THR A 34 11.00 14.69 -2.74
CA THR A 34 10.66 13.65 -3.72
C THR A 34 9.91 12.49 -3.07
N GLY A 35 10.34 12.03 -1.89
CA GLY A 35 9.64 10.98 -1.14
C GLY A 35 8.22 11.36 -0.72
N VAL A 36 8.03 12.59 -0.20
CA VAL A 36 6.70 13.11 0.14
C VAL A 36 5.82 13.30 -1.08
N GLY A 37 6.39 13.82 -2.18
CA GLY A 37 5.70 13.99 -3.45
C GLY A 37 5.23 12.65 -4.03
N ALA A 38 6.08 11.63 -4.00
CA ALA A 38 5.73 10.28 -4.45
C ALA A 38 4.63 9.67 -3.57
N ALA A 39 4.73 9.77 -2.25
CA ALA A 39 3.70 9.27 -1.33
C ALA A 39 2.35 9.99 -1.54
N GLY A 40 2.36 11.29 -1.82
CA GLY A 40 1.15 12.03 -2.15
C GLY A 40 0.56 11.69 -3.52
N ALA A 41 1.41 11.49 -4.53
CA ALA A 41 0.99 11.15 -5.89
C ALA A 41 0.36 9.75 -5.96
N GLU A 42 0.91 8.78 -5.23
CA GLU A 42 0.41 7.41 -5.17
C GLU A 42 -0.74 7.22 -4.15
N GLY A 43 -1.30 8.33 -3.64
CA GLY A 43 -2.48 8.30 -2.78
C GLY A 43 -2.26 7.81 -1.35
N ALA A 44 -1.00 7.70 -0.90
CA ALA A 44 -0.70 7.33 0.49
C ALA A 44 -1.17 8.39 1.49
N ILE A 45 -1.22 9.65 1.05
CA ILE A 45 -1.54 10.83 1.87
C ILE A 45 -2.44 11.77 1.08
N SER A 46 -3.41 12.39 1.76
CA SER A 46 -4.33 13.35 1.12
C SER A 46 -3.59 14.50 0.40
N PRO A 47 -4.07 14.99 -0.75
CA PRO A 47 -3.42 16.07 -1.50
C PRO A 47 -3.17 17.34 -0.69
N LEU A 48 -4.09 17.70 0.21
CA LEU A 48 -3.95 18.86 1.10
C LEU A 48 -2.74 18.71 2.03
N ARG A 49 -2.61 17.55 2.68
CA ARG A 49 -1.48 17.25 3.56
C ARG A 49 -0.16 17.26 2.80
N THR A 50 -0.12 16.65 1.61
CA THR A 50 1.06 16.67 0.73
C THR A 50 1.50 18.10 0.45
N ALA A 51 0.57 18.98 0.04
CA ALA A 51 0.87 20.39 -0.20
C ALA A 51 1.41 21.10 1.06
N VAL A 52 0.81 20.85 2.22
CA VAL A 52 1.29 21.39 3.51
C VAL A 52 2.72 20.94 3.80
N PHE A 53 3.02 19.64 3.66
CA PHE A 53 4.35 19.12 3.98
C PHE A 53 5.43 19.59 3.01
N LEU A 54 5.11 19.75 1.72
CA LEU A 54 6.02 20.34 0.73
C LEU A 54 6.40 21.79 1.07
N ILE A 55 5.57 22.52 1.82
CA ILE A 55 5.85 23.88 2.30
C ILE A 55 6.56 23.86 3.67
N VAL A 56 6.11 23.01 4.59
CA VAL A 56 6.65 22.94 5.96
C VAL A 56 8.08 22.43 5.97
N LEU A 57 8.43 21.43 5.16
CA LEU A 57 9.76 20.82 5.14
C LEU A 57 10.89 21.82 4.79
N PRO A 58 10.78 22.64 3.73
CA PRO A 58 11.75 23.69 3.46
C PRO A 58 11.88 24.71 4.59
N CYS A 59 10.75 25.11 5.21
CA CYS A 59 10.76 26.01 6.35
C CYS A 59 11.46 25.39 7.58
N ALA A 60 11.23 24.10 7.84
CA ALA A 60 11.85 23.37 8.93
C ALA A 60 13.35 23.21 8.72
N TYR A 61 13.80 22.85 7.51
CA TYR A 61 15.22 22.78 7.15
C TYR A 61 15.91 24.15 7.29
N TRP A 62 15.25 25.23 6.85
CA TRP A 62 15.75 26.59 7.02
C TRP A 62 15.86 26.98 8.49
N PHE A 63 14.82 26.70 9.28
CA PHE A 63 14.82 26.94 10.72
C PHE A 63 15.94 26.18 11.42
N SER A 64 16.07 24.88 11.12
CA SER A 64 17.13 24.02 11.63
C SER A 64 18.52 24.57 11.28
N TYR A 65 18.73 25.02 10.04
CA TYR A 65 20.01 25.59 9.62
C TYR A 65 20.36 26.86 10.41
N GLN A 66 19.40 27.77 10.61
CA GLN A 66 19.64 29.00 11.37
C GLN A 66 19.92 28.75 12.86
N ARG A 67 19.33 27.69 13.41
CA ARG A 67 19.40 27.35 14.83
C ARG A 67 20.37 26.21 15.15
N ARG A 68 21.14 25.72 14.17
CA ARG A 68 22.00 24.52 14.30
C ARG A 68 23.04 24.60 15.42
N ALA A 69 23.54 25.80 15.72
CA ALA A 69 24.53 26.04 16.79
C ALA A 69 23.90 26.42 18.14
N ALA A 70 22.57 26.43 18.25
CA ALA A 70 21.86 26.83 19.47
C ALA A 70 21.38 25.61 20.27
N ASP A 71 21.24 25.78 21.59
CA ASP A 71 20.83 24.68 22.50
C ASP A 71 19.41 24.14 22.24
N ASN A 72 18.52 24.91 21.61
CA ASN A 72 17.16 24.51 21.16
C ASN A 72 16.36 23.58 22.11
N TRP A 73 16.53 23.70 23.43
CA TRP A 73 15.94 22.75 24.39
C TRP A 73 14.40 22.71 24.32
N TYR A 74 13.79 23.86 24.03
CA TYR A 74 12.34 23.99 23.87
C TYR A 74 11.83 23.36 22.57
N VAL A 75 12.63 23.40 21.49
CA VAL A 75 12.29 22.74 20.23
C VAL A 75 12.25 21.23 20.45
N LYS A 76 13.27 20.67 21.11
CA LYS A 76 13.30 19.24 21.44
C LYS A 76 12.12 18.79 22.30
N LEU A 77 11.73 19.63 23.27
CA LEU A 77 10.53 19.35 24.09
C LEU A 77 9.26 19.34 23.23
N ALA A 78 9.11 20.30 22.31
CA ALA A 78 7.99 20.35 21.37
C ALA A 78 7.98 19.16 20.40
N LEU A 79 9.16 18.76 19.89
CA LEU A 79 9.31 17.60 19.01
C LEU A 79 8.99 16.28 19.73
N ALA A 80 9.42 16.13 20.98
CA ALA A 80 9.08 14.96 21.80
C ALA A 80 7.56 14.86 22.03
N LEU A 81 6.91 15.99 22.35
CA LEU A 81 5.45 16.04 22.47
C LEU A 81 4.75 15.71 21.14
N GLY A 82 5.25 16.27 20.03
CA GLY A 82 4.76 15.97 18.68
C GLY A 82 4.89 14.49 18.31
N ALA A 83 6.00 13.84 18.68
CA ALA A 83 6.22 12.42 18.43
C ALA A 83 5.23 11.56 19.24
N VAL A 84 4.96 11.91 20.50
CA VAL A 84 3.93 11.24 21.30
C VAL A 84 2.55 11.39 20.66
N LEU A 85 2.19 12.61 20.21
CA LEU A 85 0.92 12.83 19.51
C LEU A 85 0.82 12.05 18.20
N ALA A 86 1.91 11.94 17.44
CA ALA A 86 1.95 11.15 16.21
C ALA A 86 1.76 9.65 16.49
N ILE A 87 2.37 9.12 17.55
CA ILE A 87 2.16 7.73 17.98
C ILE A 87 0.71 7.50 18.42
N VAL A 88 0.13 8.43 19.20
CA VAL A 88 -1.28 8.35 19.60
C VAL A 88 -2.21 8.39 18.37
N ALA A 89 -1.95 9.27 17.42
CA ALA A 89 -2.70 9.36 16.17
C ALA A 89 -2.60 8.05 15.37
N PHE A 90 -1.41 7.47 15.25
CA PHE A 90 -1.19 6.17 14.60
C PHE A 90 -2.02 5.05 15.23
N PHE A 91 -2.00 4.91 16.55
CA PHE A 91 -2.82 3.90 17.23
C PHE A 91 -4.33 4.17 17.08
N SER A 92 -4.76 5.43 17.03
CA SER A 92 -6.16 5.77 16.77
C SER A 92 -6.60 5.39 15.35
N GLN A 93 -5.70 5.48 14.37
CA GLN A 93 -5.95 5.08 12.98
C GLN A 93 -5.97 3.55 12.82
N LEU A 94 -5.06 2.84 13.51
CA LEU A 94 -5.04 1.38 13.55
C LEU A 94 -6.37 0.79 14.02
N GLY A 95 -7.05 1.45 14.97
CA GLY A 95 -8.39 1.04 15.43
C GLY A 95 -9.50 1.13 14.37
N ARG A 96 -9.24 1.77 13.22
CA ARG A 96 -10.18 1.94 12.10
C ARG A 96 -9.84 1.07 10.89
N VAL A 97 -8.69 0.38 10.92
CA VAL A 97 -8.20 -0.45 9.83
C VAL A 97 -9.05 -1.72 9.73
N GLN A 98 -9.59 -1.96 8.54
CA GLN A 98 -10.49 -3.08 8.26
C GLN A 98 -9.80 -4.26 7.60
N THR A 99 -8.69 -4.01 6.91
CA THR A 99 -7.91 -5.01 6.17
C THR A 99 -6.41 -4.85 6.44
N LEU A 100 -5.63 -5.94 6.33
CA LEU A 100 -4.17 -5.86 6.50
C LEU A 100 -3.51 -4.91 5.47
N ASP A 101 -4.11 -4.79 4.29
CA ASP A 101 -3.66 -3.88 3.23
C ASP A 101 -3.80 -2.40 3.62
N GLU A 102 -4.79 -2.06 4.45
CA GLU A 102 -4.99 -0.68 4.91
C GLU A 102 -3.96 -0.22 5.95
N ILE A 103 -3.21 -1.15 6.59
CA ILE A 103 -2.15 -0.82 7.55
C ILE A 103 -1.05 0.05 6.91
N ARG A 104 -0.85 -0.06 5.58
CA ARG A 104 0.15 0.73 4.87
C ARG A 104 -0.11 2.23 4.92
N PHE A 105 -1.36 2.68 5.06
CA PHE A 105 -1.68 4.11 5.13
C PHE A 105 -1.32 4.74 6.48
N PRO A 106 -1.73 4.19 7.65
CA PRO A 106 -1.23 4.65 8.95
C PRO A 106 0.29 4.55 9.07
N LEU A 107 0.90 3.51 8.48
CA LEU A 107 2.35 3.35 8.47
C LEU A 107 3.03 4.49 7.66
N ALA A 108 2.52 4.82 6.47
CA ALA A 108 2.98 5.96 5.70
C ALA A 108 2.90 7.26 6.51
N GLU A 109 1.77 7.44 7.22
CA GLU A 109 1.47 8.64 7.97
C GLU A 109 2.39 8.81 9.19
N ILE A 110 2.64 7.75 9.97
CA ILE A 110 3.58 7.84 11.11
C ILE A 110 5.01 8.09 10.64
N PHE A 111 5.47 7.44 9.55
CA PHE A 111 6.80 7.70 8.98
C PHE A 111 6.93 9.16 8.54
N LEU A 112 5.88 9.70 7.94
CA LEU A 112 5.88 11.09 7.52
C LEU A 112 5.85 12.07 8.69
N TRP A 113 5.10 11.79 9.75
CA TRP A 113 5.15 12.61 10.97
C TRP A 113 6.54 12.61 11.59
N ILE A 114 7.22 11.45 11.65
CA ILE A 114 8.60 11.35 12.10
C ILE A 114 9.53 12.19 11.20
N GLN A 115 9.37 12.10 9.87
CA GLN A 115 10.14 12.88 8.91
C GLN A 115 9.99 14.39 9.12
N VAL A 116 8.77 14.86 9.30
CA VAL A 116 8.45 16.30 9.46
C VAL A 116 8.95 16.80 10.80
N LEU A 117 8.71 16.08 11.89
CA LEU A 117 9.17 16.48 13.22
C LEU A 117 10.70 16.52 13.28
N HIS A 118 11.37 15.49 12.75
CA HIS A 118 12.84 15.43 12.72
C HIS A 118 13.46 16.57 11.91
N SER A 119 12.79 17.04 10.86
CA SER A 119 13.30 18.12 9.99
C SER A 119 13.54 19.48 10.67
N PHE A 120 12.95 19.70 11.86
CA PHE A 120 13.15 20.92 12.65
C PHE A 120 14.43 20.93 13.50
N ASP A 121 15.06 19.78 13.76
CA ASP A 121 16.33 19.66 14.50
C ASP A 121 17.31 18.74 13.76
N LEU A 122 17.92 19.25 12.68
CA LEU A 122 18.98 18.59 11.90
C LEU A 122 20.36 19.25 12.09
N PRO A 123 20.90 19.33 13.32
CA PRO A 123 22.18 20.00 13.54
C PRO A 123 23.35 19.24 12.91
N GLU A 124 23.39 17.90 13.01
CA GLU A 124 24.56 17.10 12.64
C GLU A 124 24.39 16.36 11.30
N ARG A 125 25.52 15.91 10.72
CA ARG A 125 25.56 15.08 9.52
C ARG A 125 24.75 13.79 9.66
N LYS A 126 24.84 13.12 10.81
CA LYS A 126 24.08 11.88 11.08
C LYS A 126 22.56 12.11 11.04
N ASP A 127 22.10 13.30 11.43
CA ASP A 127 20.69 13.64 11.41
C ASP A 127 20.19 13.79 9.96
N LEU A 128 21.05 14.31 9.07
CA LEU A 128 20.80 14.36 7.62
C LEU A 128 20.81 12.96 6.99
N HIS A 129 21.69 12.05 7.43
CA HIS A 129 21.67 10.65 6.99
C HIS A 129 20.39 9.93 7.44
N PHE A 130 19.93 10.17 8.66
CA PHE A 130 18.66 9.64 9.14
C PHE A 130 17.50 10.15 8.26
N SER A 131 17.46 11.45 7.97
CA SER A 131 16.45 12.07 7.10
C SER A 131 16.45 11.47 5.68
N LEU A 132 17.63 11.14 5.14
CA LEU A 132 17.77 10.47 3.86
C LEU A 132 17.26 9.01 3.93
N GLY A 133 17.59 8.28 4.99
CA GLY A 133 17.10 6.92 5.23
C GLY A 133 15.58 6.85 5.39
N SER A 134 14.98 7.79 6.13
CA SER A 134 13.52 7.86 6.29
C SER A 134 12.81 8.27 4.99
N SER A 135 13.45 9.09 4.14
CA SER A 135 12.91 9.36 2.79
C SER A 135 12.94 8.14 1.86
N LEU A 136 13.89 7.22 2.04
CA LEU A 136 13.90 5.93 1.32
C LEU A 136 12.71 5.06 1.75
N ALA A 137 12.38 5.05 3.04
CA ALA A 137 11.20 4.34 3.54
C ALA A 137 9.91 4.92 2.94
N LEU A 138 9.79 6.25 2.84
CA LEU A 138 8.66 6.89 2.16
C LEU A 138 8.57 6.50 0.68
N MET A 139 9.70 6.42 -0.03
CA MET A 139 9.74 5.91 -1.40
C MET A 139 9.31 4.43 -1.47
N GLY A 140 9.75 3.59 -0.52
CA GLY A 140 9.30 2.20 -0.44
C GLY A 140 7.78 2.06 -0.26
N VAL A 141 7.19 2.89 0.61
CA VAL A 141 5.74 2.94 0.80
C VAL A 141 5.03 3.42 -0.46
N ALA A 142 5.49 4.49 -1.09
CA ALA A 142 4.94 4.96 -2.37
C ALA A 142 5.03 3.89 -3.46
N GLY A 143 6.17 3.21 -3.58
CA GLY A 143 6.37 2.10 -4.52
C GLY A 143 5.45 0.91 -4.27
N SER A 144 5.10 0.62 -3.01
CA SER A 144 4.12 -0.43 -2.67
C SER A 144 2.68 -0.09 -3.09
N LEU A 145 2.38 1.20 -3.30
CA LEU A 145 1.08 1.70 -3.72
C LEU A 145 1.01 1.98 -5.22
N ALA A 146 2.17 2.05 -5.90
CA ALA A 146 2.25 2.42 -7.30
C ALA A 146 1.50 1.44 -8.21
N GLN A 147 0.51 1.96 -8.94
CA GLN A 147 -0.28 1.19 -9.92
C GLN A 147 0.06 1.57 -11.37
N THR A 148 0.82 2.64 -11.57
CA THR A 148 1.14 3.17 -12.89
C THR A 148 2.62 3.57 -13.03
N MET A 149 3.06 3.87 -14.25
CA MET A 149 4.42 4.35 -14.52
C MET A 149 4.71 5.78 -14.02
N SER A 150 3.73 6.48 -13.42
CA SER A 150 3.90 7.81 -12.81
C SER A 150 4.96 7.86 -11.70
N TYR A 151 5.22 6.72 -11.06
CA TYR A 151 6.19 6.59 -9.98
C TYR A 151 7.65 6.61 -10.48
N ALA A 152 7.92 6.12 -11.69
CA ALA A 152 9.29 5.95 -12.20
C ALA A 152 10.12 7.26 -12.24
N PRO A 153 9.56 8.41 -12.65
CA PRO A 153 10.28 9.69 -12.55
C PRO A 153 10.69 10.07 -11.12
N PHE A 154 9.83 9.85 -10.12
CA PHE A 154 10.16 10.12 -8.71
C PHE A 154 11.33 9.26 -8.24
N LEU A 155 11.35 7.99 -8.63
CA LEU A 155 12.42 7.06 -8.29
C LEU A 155 13.78 7.51 -8.87
N VAL A 156 13.80 7.91 -10.15
CA VAL A 156 15.01 8.43 -10.79
C VAL A 156 15.51 9.69 -10.10
N VAL A 157 14.62 10.67 -9.87
CA VAL A 157 14.98 11.94 -9.20
C VAL A 157 15.49 11.67 -7.78
N TYR A 158 14.84 10.78 -7.04
CA TYR A 158 15.23 10.41 -5.69
C TYR A 158 16.65 9.82 -5.65
N PHE A 159 16.96 8.83 -6.50
CA PHE A 159 18.28 8.19 -6.50
C PHE A 159 19.39 9.17 -6.91
N VAL A 160 19.14 10.04 -7.89
CA VAL A 160 20.10 11.08 -8.28
C VAL A 160 20.41 12.01 -7.10
N LEU A 161 19.38 12.49 -6.40
CA LEU A 161 19.54 13.38 -5.25
C LEU A 161 20.17 12.67 -4.05
N ALA A 162 19.82 11.41 -3.79
CA ALA A 162 20.38 10.61 -2.71
C ALA A 162 21.86 10.29 -2.93
N LEU A 163 22.26 9.90 -4.14
CA LEU A 163 23.66 9.68 -4.51
C LEU A 163 24.47 10.98 -4.43
N PHE A 164 23.89 12.10 -4.88
CA PHE A 164 24.51 13.41 -4.77
C PHE A 164 24.68 13.83 -3.29
N ALA A 165 23.67 13.62 -2.45
CA ALA A 165 23.75 13.87 -1.01
C ALA A 165 24.83 13.02 -0.33
N LEU A 166 24.90 11.71 -0.62
CA LEU A 166 25.94 10.82 -0.10
C LEU A 166 27.35 11.24 -0.54
N HIS A 167 27.50 11.65 -1.80
CA HIS A 167 28.77 12.18 -2.29
C HIS A 167 29.19 13.44 -1.52
N LEU A 168 28.27 14.39 -1.33
CA LEU A 168 28.53 15.60 -0.56
C LEU A 168 28.82 15.32 0.91
N ALA A 169 28.17 14.31 1.49
CA ALA A 169 28.44 13.87 2.86
C ALA A 169 29.87 13.33 2.98
N ASN A 170 30.32 12.49 2.05
CA ASN A 170 31.69 11.99 2.01
C ASN A 170 32.71 13.12 1.81
N VAL A 171 32.43 14.08 0.92
CA VAL A 171 33.31 15.24 0.69
C VAL A 171 33.40 16.12 1.94
N SER A 172 32.29 16.35 2.61
CA SER A 172 32.26 17.14 3.84
C SER A 172 33.00 16.42 4.98
N GLU A 173 32.92 15.09 5.07
CA GLU A 173 33.67 14.29 6.06
C GLU A 173 35.18 14.30 5.77
N ALA A 174 35.57 14.21 4.50
CA ALA A 174 36.98 14.30 4.09
C ALA A 174 37.60 15.67 4.42
N LYS A 175 36.81 16.75 4.41
CA LYS A 175 37.25 18.09 4.82
C LYS A 175 37.47 18.23 6.32
N GLU A 176 36.82 17.40 7.14
CA GLU A 176 36.90 17.42 8.61
C GLU A 176 38.06 16.58 9.17
N GLY A 177 38.84 15.92 8.32
CA GLY A 177 40.07 15.21 8.70
C GLY A 177 39.88 13.95 9.53
N THR A 178 38.64 13.49 9.74
CA THR A 178 38.32 12.22 10.44
C THR A 178 38.42 10.99 9.54
N ALA A 179 38.42 11.16 8.22
CA ALA A 179 38.83 10.10 7.32
C ALA A 179 40.33 9.91 7.49
N CYS A 180 40.75 8.78 8.10
CA CYS A 180 42.13 8.35 8.17
C CYS A 180 42.80 8.56 6.82
N THR A 181 43.55 9.66 6.67
CA THR A 181 44.35 9.89 5.48
C THR A 181 45.51 8.92 5.59
N LEU A 182 45.33 7.72 5.05
CA LEU A 182 46.44 6.92 4.58
C LEU A 182 47.24 7.84 3.67
N ARG A 183 48.42 8.28 4.13
CA ARG A 183 49.36 9.04 3.31
C ARG A 183 49.57 8.19 2.04
N PRO A 184 49.20 8.68 0.85
CA PRO A 184 49.45 7.90 -0.36
C PRO A 184 50.96 7.72 -0.48
N GLU A 185 51.40 6.47 -0.64
CA GLU A 185 52.80 6.16 -0.92
C GLU A 185 53.28 6.99 -2.13
N PRO A 186 54.45 7.62 -2.06
CA PRO A 186 55.00 8.35 -3.20
C PRO A 186 55.19 7.40 -4.38
N GLY A 187 54.41 7.57 -5.44
CA GLY A 187 54.47 6.74 -6.66
C GLY A 187 53.29 5.81 -6.90
N ALA A 188 52.30 5.74 -6.00
CA ALA A 188 51.09 4.97 -6.26
C ALA A 188 50.29 5.55 -7.45
N PRO A 189 49.95 4.77 -8.48
CA PRO A 189 49.17 5.26 -9.62
C PRO A 189 47.81 5.76 -9.13
N ARG A 190 47.44 6.99 -9.49
CA ARG A 190 46.12 7.56 -9.15
C ARG A 190 45.05 6.65 -9.75
N PRO A 191 44.23 5.97 -8.95
CA PRO A 191 43.22 5.06 -9.48
C PRO A 191 42.24 5.85 -10.34
N ASN A 192 41.93 5.34 -11.54
CA ASN A 192 40.96 5.96 -12.43
C ASN A 192 39.61 6.09 -11.71
N ARG A 193 39.13 7.33 -11.53
CA ARG A 193 37.87 7.61 -10.83
C ARG A 193 36.69 6.85 -11.45
N TRP A 194 36.72 6.63 -12.76
CA TRP A 194 35.71 5.86 -13.48
C TRP A 194 35.72 4.37 -13.15
N SER A 195 36.90 3.77 -12.92
CA SER A 195 37.00 2.34 -12.57
C SER A 195 36.66 2.07 -11.11
N GLN A 196 36.81 3.05 -10.22
CA GLN A 196 36.31 2.96 -8.85
C GLN A 196 34.79 3.04 -8.81
N LEU A 197 34.19 4.04 -9.48
CA LEU A 197 32.74 4.18 -9.60
C LEU A 197 32.08 2.93 -10.19
N ALA A 198 32.65 2.39 -11.27
CA ALA A 198 32.17 1.17 -11.91
C ALA A 198 32.20 -0.05 -10.96
N ARG A 199 33.27 -0.23 -10.17
CA ARG A 199 33.38 -1.33 -9.21
C ARG A 199 32.40 -1.20 -8.05
N THR A 200 32.22 0.00 -7.49
CA THR A 200 31.20 0.22 -6.46
C THR A 200 29.79 0.02 -7.00
N GLY A 201 29.50 0.48 -8.22
CA GLY A 201 28.22 0.25 -8.88
C GLY A 201 27.94 -1.24 -9.11
N ALA A 202 28.94 -1.98 -9.60
CA ALA A 202 28.84 -3.43 -9.77
C ALA A 202 28.65 -4.16 -8.43
N GLY A 203 29.31 -3.72 -7.36
CA GLY A 203 29.14 -4.28 -6.01
C GLY A 203 27.71 -4.09 -5.48
N ILE A 204 27.15 -2.88 -5.62
CA ILE A 204 25.76 -2.59 -5.22
C ILE A 204 24.78 -3.44 -6.04
N ALA A 205 24.98 -3.53 -7.36
CA ALA A 205 24.14 -4.34 -8.23
C ALA A 205 24.20 -5.84 -7.86
N ALA A 206 25.39 -6.36 -7.55
CA ALA A 206 25.57 -7.75 -7.13
C ALA A 206 24.88 -8.04 -5.79
N VAL A 207 25.00 -7.15 -4.80
CA VAL A 207 24.29 -7.29 -3.51
C VAL A 207 22.78 -7.19 -3.70
N GLY A 208 22.31 -6.25 -4.53
CA GLY A 208 20.90 -6.16 -4.89
C GLY A 208 20.37 -7.43 -5.57
N MET A 209 21.17 -8.03 -6.45
CA MET A 209 20.82 -9.29 -7.12
C MET A 209 20.82 -10.48 -6.16
N ILE A 210 21.78 -10.57 -5.24
CA ILE A 210 21.81 -11.62 -4.20
C ILE A 210 20.59 -11.49 -3.28
N LEU A 211 20.27 -10.27 -2.84
CA LEU A 211 19.08 -10.01 -2.03
C LEU A 211 17.80 -10.40 -2.79
N TYR A 212 17.69 -10.04 -4.07
CA TYR A 212 16.57 -10.43 -4.93
C TYR A 212 16.42 -11.95 -5.07
N LEU A 213 17.54 -12.67 -5.22
CA LEU A 213 17.55 -14.13 -5.33
C LEU A 213 17.22 -14.83 -4.00
N LEU A 214 17.58 -14.23 -2.86
CA LEU A 214 17.30 -14.77 -1.53
C LEU A 214 15.93 -14.39 -1.00
N THR A 215 15.31 -13.30 -1.48
CA THR A 215 13.91 -12.99 -1.18
C THR A 215 13.03 -14.07 -1.81
N PRO A 216 12.13 -14.72 -1.05
CA PRO A 216 11.20 -15.70 -1.58
C PRO A 216 10.39 -15.07 -2.71
N GLN A 217 10.67 -15.47 -3.96
CA GLN A 217 9.89 -15.01 -5.10
C GLN A 217 8.63 -15.86 -5.14
N SER A 218 7.57 -15.39 -4.50
CA SER A 218 6.25 -15.97 -4.71
C SER A 218 5.95 -15.88 -6.21
N THR A 219 5.81 -17.01 -6.87
CA THR A 219 5.48 -17.14 -8.30
C THR A 219 4.22 -16.36 -8.70
N GLY A 220 3.39 -15.95 -7.73
CA GLY A 220 2.20 -15.13 -7.93
C GLY A 220 2.43 -13.63 -8.19
N VAL A 221 3.61 -13.05 -7.96
CA VAL A 221 3.83 -11.60 -8.14
C VAL A 221 4.58 -11.33 -9.45
N ARG A 222 3.99 -11.76 -10.58
CA ARG A 222 4.38 -11.24 -11.91
C ARG A 222 3.82 -9.82 -12.05
N THR A 223 4.59 -8.82 -11.64
CA THR A 223 4.25 -7.39 -11.74
C THR A 223 4.17 -6.87 -13.18
N LEU A 224 4.56 -7.68 -14.16
CA LEU A 224 4.40 -7.48 -15.59
C LEU A 224 3.72 -8.70 -16.23
N ALA A 225 2.52 -9.04 -15.77
CA ALA A 225 1.63 -9.85 -16.59
C ALA A 225 0.87 -8.90 -17.52
N LEU A 226 0.98 -9.11 -18.83
CA LEU A 226 0.01 -8.55 -19.76
C LEU A 226 -1.40 -8.98 -19.28
N PRO A 227 -2.46 -8.18 -19.55
CA PRO A 227 -3.82 -8.54 -19.15
C PRO A 227 -4.34 -9.83 -19.81
N PHE A 228 -3.52 -10.44 -20.69
CA PHE A 228 -3.72 -11.70 -21.36
C PHE A 228 -2.36 -12.43 -21.54
N SER A 229 -2.38 -13.74 -21.80
CA SER A 229 -1.17 -14.55 -22.05
C SER A 229 -0.88 -14.73 -23.55
N LEU A 230 0.33 -14.35 -23.99
CA LEU A 230 0.87 -14.50 -25.37
C LEU A 230 1.08 -15.95 -25.85
N GLY A 231 0.59 -16.95 -25.12
CA GLY A 231 1.00 -18.35 -25.27
C GLY A 231 -0.08 -19.35 -25.71
N ASN A 232 -1.36 -19.02 -25.61
CA ASN A 232 -2.44 -20.01 -25.75
C ASN A 232 -3.46 -19.69 -26.88
N GLY A 233 -3.27 -18.58 -27.60
CA GLY A 233 -4.24 -18.03 -28.55
C GLY A 233 -3.90 -18.23 -30.02
N ALA A 234 -3.37 -19.39 -30.42
CA ALA A 234 -3.08 -19.66 -31.82
C ALA A 234 -4.37 -19.81 -32.67
N GLY A 235 -5.06 -18.71 -32.98
CA GLY A 235 -6.03 -18.59 -34.07
C GLY A 235 -7.20 -19.59 -34.09
N ILE A 236 -7.47 -20.31 -33.00
CA ILE A 236 -8.59 -21.26 -32.95
C ILE A 236 -9.86 -20.42 -32.85
N ALA A 237 -10.68 -20.48 -33.91
CA ALA A 237 -12.03 -19.91 -33.90
C ALA A 237 -12.80 -20.49 -32.70
N ALA A 238 -13.65 -19.67 -32.06
CA ALA A 238 -14.48 -20.16 -30.96
C ALA A 238 -15.20 -21.45 -31.39
N GLY A 239 -15.04 -22.52 -30.60
CA GLY A 239 -15.51 -23.85 -30.95
C GLY A 239 -17.01 -23.96 -30.74
N GLU A 240 -17.67 -24.74 -31.59
CA GLU A 240 -19.13 -24.97 -31.53
C GLU A 240 -19.55 -25.81 -30.32
N SER A 241 -18.67 -26.69 -29.83
CA SER A 241 -18.99 -27.62 -28.73
C SER A 241 -18.28 -27.26 -27.43
N LEU A 242 -18.99 -27.43 -26.33
CA LEU A 242 -18.44 -27.29 -24.99
C LEU A 242 -17.60 -28.52 -24.63
N PHE A 243 -16.41 -28.29 -24.11
CA PHE A 243 -15.50 -29.34 -23.68
C PHE A 243 -15.11 -29.13 -22.23
N ASN A 244 -15.41 -30.12 -21.39
CA ASN A 244 -15.04 -30.15 -19.98
C ASN A 244 -13.93 -31.20 -19.76
N PRO A 245 -12.66 -30.80 -19.57
CA PRO A 245 -11.54 -31.73 -19.48
C PRO A 245 -11.64 -32.70 -18.29
N GLY A 246 -12.39 -32.34 -17.24
CA GLY A 246 -12.54 -33.18 -16.05
C GLY A 246 -13.88 -33.91 -15.94
N PHE A 247 -14.72 -33.90 -16.98
CA PHE A 247 -15.96 -34.70 -17.00
C PHE A 247 -16.37 -35.06 -18.43
N GLU A 248 -16.03 -36.28 -18.87
CA GLU A 248 -16.64 -36.87 -20.07
C GLU A 248 -18.10 -37.27 -19.74
N SER A 249 -19.05 -36.90 -20.60
CA SER A 249 -20.49 -37.04 -20.35
C SER A 249 -20.88 -38.43 -19.84
N GLY A 250 -21.27 -38.50 -18.56
CA GLY A 250 -21.61 -39.74 -17.86
C GLY A 250 -23.11 -40.07 -17.88
N ALA A 251 -23.44 -41.36 -17.83
CA ALA A 251 -24.79 -41.89 -17.67
C ALA A 251 -25.45 -41.47 -16.32
N PRO A 252 -26.80 -41.57 -16.18
CA PRO A 252 -27.50 -41.27 -14.94
C PRO A 252 -26.91 -41.97 -13.70
N GLY A 253 -26.59 -41.21 -12.65
CA GLY A 253 -25.97 -41.74 -11.43
C GLY A 253 -24.45 -41.94 -11.50
N SER A 254 -23.79 -41.49 -12.58
CA SER A 254 -22.34 -41.42 -12.65
C SER A 254 -21.77 -40.51 -11.56
N ARG A 255 -20.55 -40.81 -11.12
CA ARG A 255 -19.80 -39.97 -10.18
C ARG A 255 -18.79 -39.10 -10.93
N SER A 256 -18.75 -37.81 -10.64
CA SER A 256 -17.64 -36.96 -11.13
C SER A 256 -16.31 -37.47 -10.56
N SER A 257 -15.25 -37.45 -11.37
CA SER A 257 -13.89 -37.83 -10.97
C SER A 257 -13.27 -36.91 -9.91
N GLY A 258 -13.98 -35.82 -9.57
CA GLY A 258 -13.59 -34.83 -8.57
C GLY A 258 -12.46 -33.89 -8.97
N THR A 259 -11.95 -34.04 -10.21
CA THR A 259 -10.94 -33.18 -10.82
C THR A 259 -11.54 -31.97 -11.52
N ALA A 260 -12.82 -32.01 -11.91
CA ALA A 260 -13.55 -30.82 -12.35
C ALA A 260 -15.03 -30.89 -11.97
N PHE A 261 -15.65 -29.72 -11.90
CA PHE A 261 -17.07 -29.57 -11.70
C PHE A 261 -17.86 -29.97 -12.96
N TYR A 262 -18.82 -30.88 -12.80
CA TYR A 262 -19.59 -31.46 -13.90
C TYR A 262 -20.61 -30.48 -14.51
N GLY A 263 -20.98 -29.42 -13.80
CA GLY A 263 -21.92 -28.41 -14.30
C GLY A 263 -21.33 -27.46 -15.34
N PHE A 264 -20.07 -27.62 -15.72
CA PHE A 264 -19.48 -26.95 -16.90
C PHE A 264 -19.70 -27.75 -18.18
N ASN A 265 -20.94 -28.17 -18.43
CA ASN A 265 -21.37 -28.95 -19.59
C ASN A 265 -22.65 -28.35 -20.19
N ASP A 266 -23.03 -28.73 -21.42
CA ASP A 266 -24.25 -28.23 -22.08
C ASP A 266 -25.52 -28.68 -21.34
N SER A 267 -25.38 -29.69 -20.48
CA SER A 267 -26.40 -30.13 -19.56
C SER A 267 -25.83 -30.45 -18.18
N LEU A 268 -26.65 -30.29 -17.15
CA LEU A 268 -26.37 -30.59 -15.77
C LEU A 268 -27.48 -31.48 -15.20
N ASP A 269 -27.17 -32.74 -14.89
CA ASP A 269 -28.09 -33.71 -14.30
C ASP A 269 -28.02 -33.67 -12.76
N LEU A 270 -29.15 -33.41 -12.10
CA LEU A 270 -29.27 -33.31 -10.63
C LEU A 270 -29.12 -34.65 -9.90
N ARG A 271 -29.01 -35.76 -10.64
CA ARG A 271 -28.76 -37.12 -10.10
C ARG A 271 -27.27 -37.44 -9.98
N VAL A 272 -26.40 -36.68 -10.63
CA VAL A 272 -24.94 -36.86 -10.53
C VAL A 272 -24.50 -36.51 -9.10
N ARG A 273 -23.53 -37.27 -8.59
CA ARG A 273 -22.90 -37.04 -7.28
C ARG A 273 -21.40 -36.95 -7.46
N GLY A 274 -20.74 -36.09 -6.72
CA GLY A 274 -19.29 -35.95 -6.83
C GLY A 274 -18.73 -35.18 -5.66
N GLU A 275 -17.50 -35.49 -5.31
CA GLU A 275 -16.70 -34.64 -4.43
C GLU A 275 -15.90 -33.68 -5.31
N LEU A 276 -15.64 -32.48 -4.80
CA LEU A 276 -14.79 -31.50 -5.47
C LEU A 276 -13.46 -31.44 -4.74
N SER A 277 -12.35 -31.49 -5.48
CA SER A 277 -11.01 -31.40 -4.90
C SER A 277 -10.74 -30.02 -4.28
N ASP A 278 -9.85 -29.96 -3.30
CA ASP A 278 -9.37 -28.70 -2.71
C ASP A 278 -8.25 -28.06 -3.56
N GLU A 279 -8.09 -28.47 -4.82
CA GLU A 279 -7.05 -27.99 -5.72
C GLU A 279 -7.38 -26.57 -6.21
N ILE A 280 -6.37 -25.69 -6.26
CA ILE A 280 -6.52 -24.33 -6.81
C ILE A 280 -6.63 -24.45 -8.33
N VAL A 281 -7.79 -24.10 -8.89
CA VAL A 281 -8.05 -24.13 -10.33
C VAL A 281 -7.69 -22.80 -11.00
N MET A 282 -7.81 -21.70 -10.25
CA MET A 282 -7.41 -20.38 -10.72
C MET A 282 -7.12 -19.42 -9.56
N ARG A 283 -6.31 -18.41 -9.84
CA ARG A 283 -6.15 -17.23 -8.98
C ARG A 283 -6.77 -16.02 -9.67
N VAL A 284 -7.53 -15.23 -8.94
CA VAL A 284 -8.24 -14.08 -9.50
C VAL A 284 -7.82 -12.81 -8.77
N ARG A 285 -7.28 -11.84 -9.51
CA ARG A 285 -7.12 -10.47 -9.01
C ARG A 285 -8.42 -9.73 -9.28
N SER A 286 -9.16 -9.40 -8.24
CA SER A 286 -10.41 -8.66 -8.38
C SER A 286 -10.44 -7.43 -7.49
N SER A 287 -11.00 -6.35 -8.00
CA SER A 287 -11.30 -5.13 -7.24
C SER A 287 -12.36 -5.33 -6.14
N ALA A 288 -13.20 -6.37 -6.25
CA ALA A 288 -14.22 -6.74 -5.27
C ALA A 288 -14.49 -8.27 -5.30
N PRO A 289 -14.94 -8.90 -4.20
CA PRO A 289 -15.39 -10.29 -4.24
C PRO A 289 -16.64 -10.41 -5.12
N ALA A 290 -16.69 -11.43 -5.96
CA ALA A 290 -17.81 -11.67 -6.88
C ALA A 290 -17.94 -13.16 -7.24
N MET A 291 -19.18 -13.62 -7.45
CA MET A 291 -19.44 -14.94 -8.04
C MET A 291 -18.93 -14.93 -9.48
N LEU A 292 -18.24 -16.00 -9.88
CA LEU A 292 -17.57 -16.13 -11.17
C LEU A 292 -18.43 -17.02 -12.06
N ARG A 293 -19.32 -16.40 -12.83
CA ARG A 293 -20.23 -17.08 -13.75
C ARG A 293 -19.44 -17.80 -14.84
N GLY A 294 -19.74 -19.07 -15.05
CA GLY A 294 -19.26 -19.84 -16.21
C GLY A 294 -20.38 -20.21 -17.18
N MET A 295 -21.45 -20.83 -16.66
CA MET A 295 -22.55 -21.40 -17.45
C MET A 295 -23.90 -20.84 -17.01
N ILE A 296 -24.83 -20.75 -17.96
CA ILE A 296 -26.21 -20.35 -17.73
C ILE A 296 -27.11 -21.42 -18.35
N PHE A 297 -28.18 -21.80 -17.66
CA PHE A 297 -29.15 -22.77 -18.14
C PHE A 297 -30.56 -22.18 -18.07
N ASP A 298 -31.36 -22.45 -19.10
CA ASP A 298 -32.72 -21.95 -19.21
C ASP A 298 -33.77 -23.07 -19.26
N GLN A 299 -33.46 -24.25 -19.77
CA GLN A 299 -34.39 -25.38 -19.87
C GLN A 299 -34.20 -26.36 -18.72
N TYR A 300 -35.32 -26.84 -18.18
CA TYR A 300 -35.37 -27.87 -17.13
C TYR A 300 -36.33 -28.97 -17.59
N ASP A 301 -36.01 -30.25 -17.39
CA ASP A 301 -36.91 -31.36 -17.77
C ASP A 301 -37.54 -32.10 -16.56
N GLY A 302 -37.15 -31.71 -15.35
CA GLY A 302 -37.52 -32.38 -14.09
C GLY A 302 -36.33 -33.05 -13.38
N VAL A 303 -35.22 -33.29 -14.08
CA VAL A 303 -33.98 -33.82 -13.47
C VAL A 303 -32.72 -33.16 -14.01
N THR A 304 -32.77 -32.59 -15.21
CA THR A 304 -31.63 -32.01 -15.93
C THR A 304 -31.90 -30.56 -16.28
N TRP A 305 -30.88 -29.72 -16.15
CA TRP A 305 -30.82 -28.38 -16.76
C TRP A 305 -30.03 -28.44 -18.05
N SER A 306 -30.50 -27.78 -19.11
CA SER A 306 -29.80 -27.76 -20.42
C SER A 306 -29.75 -26.36 -21.02
N GLN A 307 -28.72 -26.14 -21.84
CA GLN A 307 -28.58 -24.96 -22.69
C GLN A 307 -29.38 -25.13 -24.00
N PRO A 308 -29.78 -24.03 -24.67
CA PRO A 308 -30.35 -24.11 -26.01
C PRO A 308 -29.31 -24.63 -27.01
N SER A 309 -29.75 -25.34 -28.04
CA SER A 309 -28.90 -25.85 -29.13
C SER A 309 -28.52 -24.78 -30.16
N GLU A 310 -28.48 -23.50 -29.75
CA GLU A 310 -28.15 -22.37 -30.61
C GLU A 310 -26.62 -22.18 -30.62
N ASP A 311 -26.03 -22.08 -31.81
CA ASP A 311 -24.58 -21.92 -31.93
C ASP A 311 -24.10 -20.58 -31.34
N PRO A 312 -22.98 -20.56 -30.59
CA PRO A 312 -22.39 -19.33 -30.10
C PRO A 312 -22.02 -18.37 -31.24
N VAL A 313 -22.33 -17.09 -31.07
CA VAL A 313 -22.01 -16.05 -32.06
C VAL A 313 -20.62 -15.48 -31.77
N PRO A 314 -19.65 -15.57 -32.70
CA PRO A 314 -18.32 -14.99 -32.51
C PRO A 314 -18.37 -13.46 -32.34
N LEU A 315 -17.53 -12.93 -31.45
CA LEU A 315 -17.30 -11.50 -31.31
C LEU A 315 -16.24 -11.04 -32.30
N ASP A 316 -16.59 -10.04 -33.11
CA ASP A 316 -15.69 -9.47 -34.10
C ASP A 316 -14.54 -8.67 -33.47
N GLY A 317 -13.39 -8.70 -34.13
CA GLY A 317 -12.25 -7.83 -33.86
C GLY A 317 -11.12 -8.46 -33.06
N THR A 318 -10.30 -7.60 -32.47
CA THR A 318 -9.19 -7.98 -31.58
C THR A 318 -9.45 -7.48 -30.16
N PRO A 319 -8.79 -8.05 -29.15
CA PRO A 319 -8.96 -7.63 -27.77
C PRO A 319 -8.73 -6.11 -27.59
N PRO A 320 -9.59 -5.40 -26.84
CA PRO A 320 -10.71 -5.94 -26.07
C PRO A 320 -11.95 -6.25 -26.92
N TYR A 321 -12.51 -7.45 -26.74
CA TYR A 321 -13.84 -7.78 -27.24
C TYR A 321 -14.90 -7.00 -26.47
N ILE A 322 -15.86 -6.43 -27.19
CA ILE A 322 -16.94 -5.65 -26.61
C ILE A 322 -18.18 -6.53 -26.49
N TYR A 323 -18.68 -6.69 -25.27
CA TYR A 323 -19.86 -7.53 -25.04
C TYR A 323 -21.13 -6.89 -25.64
N PRO A 324 -22.03 -7.66 -26.29
CA PRO A 324 -23.20 -7.12 -26.97
C PRO A 324 -24.09 -6.26 -26.06
N VAL A 325 -24.57 -5.13 -26.58
CA VAL A 325 -25.29 -4.11 -25.80
C VAL A 325 -26.72 -4.55 -25.44
N ASP A 326 -27.37 -5.33 -26.30
CA ASP A 326 -28.66 -5.96 -26.09
C ASP A 326 -28.66 -6.92 -24.88
N GLN A 327 -27.51 -7.49 -24.56
CA GLN A 327 -27.32 -8.34 -23.39
C GLN A 327 -26.92 -7.56 -22.12
N ARG A 328 -26.70 -6.24 -22.21
CA ARG A 328 -26.42 -5.38 -21.05
C ARG A 328 -27.71 -4.83 -20.46
N SER A 329 -27.78 -4.74 -19.13
CA SER A 329 -28.86 -3.96 -18.48
C SER A 329 -28.40 -2.52 -18.21
N LEU A 330 -29.34 -1.58 -18.39
CA LEU A 330 -29.15 -0.12 -18.28
C LEU A 330 -29.29 0.43 -16.85
N GLY A 331 -29.45 -0.43 -15.84
CA GLY A 331 -29.59 -0.02 -14.43
C GLY A 331 -28.28 0.50 -13.80
N PRO A 332 -28.31 1.00 -12.55
CA PRO A 332 -27.11 1.40 -11.83
C PRO A 332 -26.07 0.27 -11.77
N ARG A 333 -24.81 0.58 -12.11
CA ARG A 333 -23.70 -0.39 -12.18
C ARG A 333 -22.49 0.04 -11.34
N ALA A 334 -21.79 -0.95 -10.81
CA ALA A 334 -20.45 -0.80 -10.27
C ALA A 334 -19.48 -1.63 -11.13
N ALA A 335 -18.43 -0.98 -11.63
CA ALA A 335 -17.40 -1.66 -12.40
C ALA A 335 -16.55 -2.56 -11.49
N VAL A 336 -16.31 -3.78 -11.93
CA VAL A 336 -15.43 -4.76 -11.29
C VAL A 336 -14.41 -5.19 -12.33
N THR A 337 -13.15 -4.88 -12.10
CA THR A 337 -12.04 -5.38 -12.93
C THR A 337 -11.50 -6.66 -12.33
N GLN A 338 -11.39 -7.68 -13.18
CA GLN A 338 -10.92 -9.02 -12.84
C GLN A 338 -9.81 -9.45 -13.79
N THR A 339 -8.74 -10.03 -13.25
CA THR A 339 -7.70 -10.71 -14.02
C THR A 339 -7.57 -12.13 -13.49
N PHE A 340 -7.73 -13.10 -14.37
CA PHE A 340 -7.73 -14.52 -14.07
C PHE A 340 -6.39 -15.13 -14.47
N TYR A 341 -5.84 -15.95 -13.59
CA TYR A 341 -4.65 -16.76 -13.79
C TYR A 341 -5.07 -18.22 -13.65
N ILE A 342 -5.15 -18.93 -14.75
CA ILE A 342 -5.59 -20.33 -14.77
C ILE A 342 -4.44 -21.22 -14.31
N GLU A 343 -4.68 -22.04 -13.29
CA GLU A 343 -3.68 -22.89 -12.64
C GLU A 343 -3.89 -24.38 -12.95
N SER A 344 -5.08 -24.75 -13.42
CA SER A 344 -5.42 -26.09 -13.89
C SER A 344 -6.30 -25.96 -15.12
N GLU A 345 -6.26 -26.93 -16.04
CA GLU A 345 -7.03 -26.87 -17.28
C GLU A 345 -8.53 -26.71 -16.99
N GLN A 346 -9.14 -25.67 -17.56
CA GLN A 346 -10.57 -25.36 -17.39
C GLN A 346 -11.34 -25.52 -18.71
N PRO A 347 -12.67 -25.67 -18.65
CA PRO A 347 -13.53 -25.70 -19.82
C PRO A 347 -13.32 -24.51 -20.78
N ASN A 348 -13.79 -24.64 -22.01
CA ASN A 348 -13.79 -23.55 -23.00
C ASN A 348 -14.87 -22.48 -22.73
N ALA A 349 -14.99 -22.06 -21.47
CA ALA A 349 -15.89 -21.03 -20.98
C ALA A 349 -15.10 -19.94 -20.25
N ILE A 350 -15.31 -18.67 -20.60
CA ILE A 350 -14.66 -17.54 -19.89
C ILE A 350 -15.48 -17.22 -18.65
N PHE A 351 -14.83 -17.29 -17.49
CA PHE A 351 -15.44 -16.91 -16.22
C PHE A 351 -15.46 -15.39 -16.04
N SER A 352 -16.55 -14.85 -15.49
CA SER A 352 -16.67 -13.42 -15.22
C SER A 352 -17.65 -13.14 -14.09
N ALA A 353 -17.44 -12.05 -13.35
CA ALA A 353 -18.47 -11.51 -12.48
C ALA A 353 -19.62 -10.90 -13.31
N ALA A 354 -20.85 -11.07 -12.83
CA ALA A 354 -22.03 -10.35 -13.30
C ALA A 354 -22.10 -10.17 -14.83
N TYR A 355 -21.95 -8.95 -15.34
CA TYR A 355 -22.05 -8.68 -16.77
C TYR A 355 -20.71 -8.24 -17.35
N PRO A 356 -20.09 -9.03 -18.24
CA PRO A 356 -18.86 -8.59 -18.90
C PRO A 356 -19.14 -7.37 -19.79
N ASP A 357 -18.27 -6.36 -19.76
CA ASP A 357 -18.34 -5.20 -20.66
C ASP A 357 -17.23 -5.23 -21.72
N ARG A 358 -16.02 -5.60 -21.28
CA ARG A 358 -14.81 -5.68 -22.10
C ARG A 358 -14.00 -6.92 -21.71
N ILE A 359 -13.70 -7.75 -22.69
CA ILE A 359 -12.95 -8.99 -22.50
C ILE A 359 -11.58 -8.87 -23.17
N PHE A 360 -10.52 -9.03 -22.39
CA PHE A 360 -9.13 -9.06 -22.83
C PHE A 360 -8.66 -10.52 -22.81
N PHE A 361 -8.91 -11.22 -23.91
CA PHE A 361 -8.56 -12.63 -24.09
C PHE A 361 -7.85 -12.80 -25.43
N GLU A 362 -6.74 -13.53 -25.48
CA GLU A 362 -6.02 -13.76 -26.74
C GLU A 362 -6.58 -14.99 -27.46
N GLY A 363 -7.38 -14.77 -28.50
CA GLY A 363 -8.05 -15.83 -29.27
C GLY A 363 -9.50 -15.49 -29.56
N GLY A 364 -10.19 -16.36 -30.31
CA GLY A 364 -11.61 -16.16 -30.63
C GLY A 364 -12.48 -16.27 -29.38
N VAL A 365 -13.32 -15.25 -29.17
CA VAL A 365 -14.38 -15.26 -28.14
C VAL A 365 -15.72 -15.28 -28.84
N ALA A 366 -16.64 -16.13 -28.39
CA ALA A 366 -18.04 -16.13 -28.82
C ALA A 366 -18.97 -15.94 -27.63
N VAL A 367 -20.20 -15.52 -27.92
CA VAL A 367 -21.27 -15.35 -26.94
C VAL A 367 -22.39 -16.34 -27.27
N ASP A 368 -22.78 -17.16 -26.32
CA ASP A 368 -23.93 -18.07 -26.48
C ASP A 368 -25.28 -17.33 -26.38
N ALA A 369 -26.37 -18.01 -26.72
CA ALA A 369 -27.71 -17.44 -26.72
C ALA A 369 -28.22 -16.96 -25.34
N LEU A 370 -27.57 -17.37 -24.25
CA LEU A 370 -27.89 -16.96 -22.88
C LEU A 370 -26.94 -15.89 -22.33
N GLY A 371 -25.93 -15.51 -23.12
CA GLY A 371 -24.91 -14.53 -22.80
C GLY A 371 -23.66 -15.09 -22.11
N GLY A 372 -23.47 -16.41 -22.09
CA GLY A 372 -22.23 -17.06 -21.67
C GLY A 372 -21.11 -16.82 -22.70
N LEU A 373 -19.87 -16.77 -22.22
CA LEU A 373 -18.69 -16.51 -23.05
C LEU A 373 -17.94 -17.81 -23.35
N ARG A 374 -17.61 -18.05 -24.63
CA ARG A 374 -16.97 -19.26 -25.15
C ARG A 374 -15.63 -18.96 -25.82
N THR A 375 -14.73 -19.95 -25.78
CA THR A 375 -13.43 -19.92 -26.46
C THR A 375 -13.25 -21.07 -27.44
N GLY A 376 -12.25 -20.96 -28.31
CA GLY A 376 -11.90 -21.99 -29.31
C GLY A 376 -11.42 -23.32 -28.74
N GLY A 377 -10.81 -23.27 -27.56
CA GLY A 377 -10.34 -24.44 -26.83
C GLY A 377 -10.46 -24.21 -25.33
N THR A 378 -10.08 -25.22 -24.55
CA THR A 378 -9.99 -25.15 -23.09
C THR A 378 -9.09 -24.00 -22.66
N LEU A 379 -9.36 -23.47 -21.47
CA LEU A 379 -8.42 -22.55 -20.84
C LEU A 379 -7.31 -23.41 -20.21
N SER A 380 -6.20 -23.56 -20.91
CA SER A 380 -5.06 -24.33 -20.43
C SER A 380 -4.36 -23.67 -19.24
N GLU A 381 -3.61 -24.46 -18.47
CA GLU A 381 -2.76 -23.96 -17.40
C GLU A 381 -1.85 -22.81 -17.89
N GLY A 382 -1.74 -21.75 -17.10
CA GLY A 382 -0.99 -20.55 -17.42
C GLY A 382 -1.73 -19.54 -18.32
N THR A 383 -2.96 -19.85 -18.76
CA THR A 383 -3.82 -18.87 -19.43
C THR A 383 -4.07 -17.69 -18.51
N VAL A 384 -3.86 -16.49 -19.04
CA VAL A 384 -4.23 -15.23 -18.38
C VAL A 384 -5.24 -14.50 -19.24
N TYR A 385 -6.28 -13.96 -18.63
CA TYR A 385 -7.21 -13.05 -19.28
C TYR A 385 -7.79 -12.06 -18.28
N SER A 386 -8.31 -10.95 -18.79
CA SER A 386 -8.94 -9.93 -17.95
C SER A 386 -10.33 -9.60 -18.45
N VAL A 387 -11.24 -9.36 -17.52
CA VAL A 387 -12.61 -8.91 -17.81
C VAL A 387 -12.89 -7.66 -17.00
N VAL A 388 -13.34 -6.62 -17.69
CA VAL A 388 -14.01 -5.49 -17.03
C VAL A 388 -15.49 -5.80 -17.07
N ALA A 389 -16.08 -6.00 -15.90
CA ALA A 389 -17.49 -6.34 -15.74
C ALA A 389 -18.25 -5.24 -14.99
N SER A 390 -19.56 -5.23 -15.15
CA SER A 390 -20.49 -4.34 -14.44
C SER A 390 -21.43 -5.14 -13.57
N ARG A 391 -21.27 -5.03 -12.25
CA ARG A 391 -22.20 -5.60 -11.27
C ARG A 391 -23.39 -4.68 -11.05
N GLY A 392 -24.57 -5.26 -10.87
CA GLY A 392 -25.77 -4.51 -10.48
C GLY A 392 -25.57 -3.78 -9.15
N ALA A 393 -25.81 -2.48 -9.12
CA ALA A 393 -25.61 -1.61 -7.95
C ALA A 393 -26.93 -1.08 -7.38
N ALA A 394 -28.07 -1.67 -7.75
CA ALA A 394 -29.36 -1.32 -7.16
C ALA A 394 -29.41 -1.72 -5.69
N THR A 395 -29.93 -0.82 -4.87
CA THR A 395 -30.21 -1.08 -3.46
C THR A 395 -31.46 -1.95 -3.31
N PRO A 396 -31.60 -2.74 -2.23
CA PRO A 396 -32.83 -3.49 -1.94
C PRO A 396 -34.09 -2.62 -2.02
N ALA A 397 -34.05 -1.41 -1.49
CA ALA A 397 -35.17 -0.47 -1.53
C ALA A 397 -35.56 -0.03 -2.96
N GLN A 398 -34.61 0.00 -3.91
CA GLN A 398 -34.91 0.27 -5.32
C GLN A 398 -35.59 -0.92 -6.00
N LEU A 399 -35.16 -2.16 -5.69
CA LEU A 399 -35.75 -3.37 -6.24
C LEU A 399 -37.16 -3.62 -5.68
N GLN A 400 -37.40 -3.33 -4.40
CA GLN A 400 -38.72 -3.43 -3.78
C GLN A 400 -39.76 -2.49 -4.42
N LYS A 401 -39.36 -1.28 -4.82
CA LYS A 401 -40.24 -0.29 -5.46
C LYS A 401 -40.80 -0.73 -6.81
N LEU A 402 -40.23 -1.76 -7.45
CA LEU A 402 -40.74 -2.28 -8.72
C LEU A 402 -42.10 -2.98 -8.56
N GLY A 403 -42.45 -3.45 -7.36
CA GLY A 403 -43.65 -4.24 -7.14
C GLY A 403 -43.57 -5.60 -7.83
N VAL A 404 -44.62 -5.98 -8.56
CA VAL A 404 -44.72 -7.23 -9.33
C VAL A 404 -44.91 -6.87 -10.81
N PRO A 405 -43.87 -6.36 -11.49
CA PRO A 405 -43.99 -5.97 -12.88
C PRO A 405 -44.21 -7.21 -13.75
N GLU A 406 -44.99 -7.05 -14.81
CA GLU A 406 -45.09 -8.07 -15.85
C GLU A 406 -43.73 -8.23 -16.54
N ALA A 407 -43.34 -9.48 -16.78
CA ALA A 407 -42.09 -9.78 -17.46
C ALA A 407 -42.18 -9.40 -18.94
N PRO A 408 -41.14 -8.77 -19.52
CA PRO A 408 -41.08 -8.55 -20.96
C PRO A 408 -41.19 -9.88 -21.73
N GLU A 409 -41.77 -9.84 -22.93
CA GLU A 409 -41.91 -11.04 -23.79
C GLU A 409 -40.56 -11.72 -24.07
N THR A 410 -39.48 -10.95 -24.15
CA THR A 410 -38.10 -11.45 -24.31
C THR A 410 -37.63 -12.34 -23.14
N MET A 411 -38.33 -12.31 -22.00
CA MET A 411 -38.03 -13.12 -20.82
C MET A 411 -38.85 -14.42 -20.75
N SER A 412 -39.68 -14.73 -21.75
CA SER A 412 -40.59 -15.88 -21.74
C SER A 412 -39.88 -17.22 -21.50
N ARG A 413 -38.69 -17.44 -22.08
CA ARG A 413 -37.88 -18.66 -21.82
C ARG A 413 -37.50 -18.83 -20.34
N TYR A 414 -37.31 -17.72 -19.62
CA TYR A 414 -36.96 -17.73 -18.20
C TYR A 414 -38.17 -17.84 -17.27
N LEU A 415 -39.37 -18.05 -17.82
CA LEU A 415 -40.60 -18.32 -17.09
C LEU A 415 -41.09 -19.75 -17.28
N GLU A 416 -40.45 -20.53 -18.17
CA GLU A 416 -40.88 -21.87 -18.48
C GLU A 416 -40.76 -22.80 -17.26
N VAL A 417 -41.87 -23.47 -16.95
CA VAL A 417 -41.98 -24.48 -15.90
C VAL A 417 -42.58 -25.75 -16.51
N PRO A 418 -41.83 -26.86 -16.58
CA PRO A 418 -42.32 -28.11 -17.15
C PRO A 418 -43.59 -28.63 -16.50
N SER A 419 -44.33 -29.46 -17.24
CA SER A 419 -45.50 -30.17 -16.71
C SER A 419 -45.13 -31.23 -15.67
N SER A 420 -43.87 -31.71 -15.67
CA SER A 420 -43.31 -32.63 -14.66
C SER A 420 -43.25 -31.99 -13.26
N VAL A 421 -43.12 -30.67 -13.17
CA VAL A 421 -43.09 -29.94 -11.90
C VAL A 421 -44.45 -30.02 -11.20
N SER A 422 -44.44 -30.58 -9.99
CA SER A 422 -45.68 -30.91 -9.28
C SER A 422 -46.49 -29.66 -8.86
N LYS A 423 -47.80 -29.86 -8.68
CA LYS A 423 -48.69 -28.83 -8.10
C LYS A 423 -48.28 -28.45 -6.67
N ARG A 424 -47.58 -29.33 -5.94
CA ARG A 424 -47.11 -29.07 -4.57
C ARG A 424 -46.01 -28.02 -4.56
N VAL A 425 -45.05 -28.08 -5.49
CA VAL A 425 -43.99 -27.07 -5.65
C VAL A 425 -44.61 -25.68 -5.90
N LYS A 426 -45.53 -25.58 -6.87
CA LYS A 426 -46.24 -24.31 -7.19
C LYS A 426 -47.04 -23.77 -6.01
N SER A 427 -47.67 -24.66 -5.23
CA SER A 427 -48.46 -24.28 -4.05
C SER A 427 -47.59 -23.87 -2.88
N LEU A 428 -46.42 -24.51 -2.70
CA LEU A 428 -45.42 -24.12 -1.72
C LEU A 428 -44.88 -22.72 -2.02
N ALA A 429 -44.50 -22.45 -3.27
CA ALA A 429 -44.02 -21.14 -3.70
C ALA A 429 -45.04 -20.03 -3.39
N ARG A 430 -46.33 -20.23 -3.74
CA ARG A 430 -47.41 -19.28 -3.42
C ARG A 430 -47.63 -19.09 -1.92
N ARG A 431 -47.50 -20.17 -1.13
CA ARG A 431 -47.67 -20.11 0.33
C ARG A 431 -46.56 -19.29 0.98
N ILE A 432 -45.30 -19.57 0.64
CA ILE A 432 -44.12 -18.87 1.17
C ILE A 432 -44.20 -17.38 0.86
N THR A 433 -44.65 -17.04 -0.34
CA THR A 433 -44.65 -15.67 -0.85
C THR A 433 -45.96 -14.90 -0.62
N SER A 434 -46.91 -15.49 0.12
CA SER A 434 -48.25 -14.93 0.29
C SER A 434 -48.30 -13.55 0.97
N SER A 435 -47.32 -13.24 1.82
CA SER A 435 -47.20 -11.95 2.50
C SER A 435 -46.31 -10.93 1.78
N ALA A 436 -45.69 -11.30 0.66
CA ALA A 436 -44.75 -10.43 -0.05
C ALA A 436 -45.43 -9.66 -1.19
N GLU A 437 -45.31 -8.34 -1.16
CA GLU A 437 -46.01 -7.44 -2.09
C GLU A 437 -45.22 -7.14 -3.37
N ASN A 438 -43.93 -7.49 -3.43
CA ASN A 438 -43.06 -7.22 -4.57
C ASN A 438 -42.13 -8.42 -4.86
N ASN A 439 -41.60 -8.48 -6.09
CA ASN A 439 -40.78 -9.62 -6.54
C ASN A 439 -39.50 -9.78 -5.73
N TYR A 440 -38.87 -8.70 -5.26
CA TYR A 440 -37.67 -8.78 -4.44
C TYR A 440 -37.95 -9.50 -3.11
N ASP A 441 -39.01 -9.10 -2.40
CA ASP A 441 -39.39 -9.72 -1.13
C ASP A 441 -39.88 -11.16 -1.33
N LYS A 442 -40.48 -11.50 -2.49
CA LYS A 442 -40.80 -12.89 -2.85
C LYS A 442 -39.54 -13.75 -2.98
N VAL A 443 -38.50 -13.23 -3.65
CA VAL A 443 -37.20 -13.92 -3.77
C VAL A 443 -36.58 -14.13 -2.40
N LYS A 444 -36.51 -13.07 -1.58
CA LYS A 444 -35.97 -13.16 -0.21
C LYS A 444 -36.75 -14.12 0.68
N ALA A 445 -38.08 -14.14 0.59
CA ALA A 445 -38.92 -15.07 1.34
C ALA A 445 -38.63 -16.54 0.97
N ILE A 446 -38.37 -16.81 -0.31
CA ILE A 446 -37.97 -18.15 -0.76
C ILE A 446 -36.58 -18.50 -0.24
N GLU A 447 -35.57 -17.65 -0.41
CA GLU A 447 -34.22 -17.91 0.12
C GLU A 447 -34.23 -18.18 1.63
N ASP A 448 -34.92 -17.34 2.39
CA ASP A 448 -35.06 -17.48 3.84
C ASP A 448 -35.78 -18.78 4.22
N TYR A 449 -36.80 -19.17 3.46
CA TYR A 449 -37.48 -20.45 3.67
C TYR A 449 -36.54 -21.62 3.36
N MET A 450 -35.77 -21.55 2.28
CA MET A 450 -34.84 -22.61 1.90
C MET A 450 -33.78 -22.82 2.98
N ALA A 451 -33.16 -21.73 3.45
CA ALA A 451 -32.12 -21.75 4.48
C ALA A 451 -32.62 -22.27 5.84
N ARG A 452 -33.91 -22.07 6.17
CA ARG A 452 -34.49 -22.50 7.46
C ARG A 452 -35.02 -23.93 7.46
N ASN A 453 -35.46 -24.44 6.31
CA ASN A 453 -36.21 -25.71 6.24
C ASN A 453 -35.41 -26.88 5.64
N TYR A 454 -34.33 -26.61 4.91
CA TYR A 454 -33.56 -27.64 4.21
C TYR A 454 -32.09 -27.67 4.66
N ARG A 455 -31.47 -28.85 4.61
CA ARG A 455 -30.08 -29.04 5.04
C ARG A 455 -29.15 -29.23 3.84
N TYR A 456 -27.97 -28.61 3.90
CA TYR A 456 -26.94 -28.78 2.89
C TYR A 456 -26.12 -30.06 3.13
N SER A 457 -26.02 -30.95 2.14
CA SER A 457 -25.14 -32.13 2.15
C SER A 457 -24.92 -32.67 0.73
N ILE A 458 -23.66 -32.95 0.40
CA ILE A 458 -23.24 -33.57 -0.88
C ILE A 458 -23.67 -35.05 -0.99
N ASP A 459 -23.98 -35.70 0.14
CA ASP A 459 -24.47 -37.08 0.22
C ASP A 459 -26.01 -37.17 0.10
N SER A 460 -26.63 -36.19 -0.55
CA SER A 460 -28.09 -36.14 -0.73
C SER A 460 -28.61 -37.36 -1.51
N PRO A 461 -29.74 -37.97 -1.11
CA PRO A 461 -30.35 -39.07 -1.85
C PRO A 461 -30.63 -38.70 -3.32
N VAL A 462 -30.46 -39.68 -4.22
CA VAL A 462 -30.78 -39.53 -5.65
C VAL A 462 -32.28 -39.70 -5.83
N PRO A 463 -32.97 -38.83 -6.60
CA PRO A 463 -34.40 -39.01 -6.87
C PRO A 463 -34.67 -40.34 -7.59
N PRO A 464 -35.74 -41.08 -7.23
CA PRO A 464 -36.16 -42.27 -7.95
C PRO A 464 -36.41 -42.01 -9.44
N GLU A 465 -36.34 -43.05 -10.26
CA GLU A 465 -36.65 -42.93 -11.69
C GLU A 465 -38.07 -42.35 -11.91
N GLY A 466 -38.18 -41.40 -12.86
CA GLY A 466 -39.43 -40.71 -13.16
C GLY A 466 -39.88 -39.70 -12.10
N ARG A 467 -39.12 -39.51 -11.01
CA ARG A 467 -39.40 -38.49 -9.99
C ARG A 467 -38.69 -37.19 -10.33
N ASP A 468 -39.43 -36.08 -10.28
CA ASP A 468 -38.88 -34.73 -10.38
C ASP A 468 -37.93 -34.46 -9.20
N ALA A 469 -36.71 -34.01 -9.50
CA ALA A 469 -35.65 -33.79 -8.53
C ALA A 469 -35.97 -32.66 -7.55
N VAL A 470 -36.65 -31.60 -8.01
CA VAL A 470 -37.06 -30.47 -7.16
C VAL A 470 -38.16 -30.90 -6.19
N ASP A 471 -39.17 -31.65 -6.66
CA ASP A 471 -40.23 -32.18 -5.79
C ASP A 471 -39.67 -33.15 -4.74
N HIS A 472 -38.80 -34.07 -5.17
CA HIS A 472 -38.14 -35.02 -4.26
C HIS A 472 -37.34 -34.31 -3.17
N PHE A 473 -36.55 -33.31 -3.55
CA PHE A 473 -35.77 -32.53 -2.59
C PHE A 473 -36.66 -31.77 -1.59
N LEU A 474 -37.69 -31.07 -2.08
CA LEU A 474 -38.52 -30.19 -1.26
C LEU A 474 -39.48 -30.93 -0.30
N PHE A 475 -39.78 -32.21 -0.57
CA PHE A 475 -40.85 -32.92 0.13
C PHE A 475 -40.52 -34.31 0.64
N ASP A 476 -39.47 -34.95 0.10
CA ASP A 476 -39.15 -36.34 0.41
C ASP A 476 -37.81 -36.46 1.17
N THR A 477 -36.79 -35.62 0.86
CA THR A 477 -35.46 -35.73 1.51
C THR A 477 -35.13 -34.62 2.51
N ASP A 478 -35.58 -33.40 2.25
CA ASP A 478 -35.20 -32.16 2.94
C ASP A 478 -33.67 -31.89 3.01
N VAL A 479 -32.88 -32.61 2.21
CA VAL A 479 -31.43 -32.57 2.15
C VAL A 479 -31.02 -32.47 0.69
N GLY A 480 -30.09 -31.57 0.38
CA GLY A 480 -29.59 -31.30 -0.97
C GLY A 480 -28.27 -30.54 -0.93
N PHE A 481 -27.65 -30.28 -2.08
CA PHE A 481 -26.49 -29.41 -2.23
C PHE A 481 -26.82 -28.28 -3.22
N CYS A 482 -25.86 -27.47 -3.64
CA CYS A 482 -26.15 -26.18 -4.28
C CYS A 482 -27.06 -26.30 -5.50
N GLU A 483 -26.91 -27.36 -6.29
CA GLU A 483 -27.69 -27.63 -7.49
C GLU A 483 -29.18 -27.84 -7.16
N GLN A 484 -29.54 -28.62 -6.15
CA GLN A 484 -30.96 -28.82 -5.79
C GLN A 484 -31.57 -27.54 -5.20
N PHE A 485 -30.80 -26.82 -4.38
CA PHE A 485 -31.25 -25.55 -3.79
C PHE A 485 -31.49 -24.47 -4.86
N ALA A 486 -30.54 -24.27 -5.77
CA ALA A 486 -30.65 -23.31 -6.88
C ALA A 486 -31.75 -23.73 -7.87
N SER A 487 -31.88 -25.03 -8.17
CA SER A 487 -32.95 -25.56 -9.03
C SER A 487 -34.34 -25.31 -8.42
N ALA A 488 -34.53 -25.68 -7.15
CA ALA A 488 -35.80 -25.50 -6.47
C ALA A 488 -36.20 -24.03 -6.38
N THR A 489 -35.25 -23.15 -6.06
CA THR A 489 -35.48 -21.71 -6.01
C THR A 489 -35.86 -21.16 -7.38
N THR A 490 -35.13 -21.54 -8.43
CA THR A 490 -35.42 -21.11 -9.81
C THR A 490 -36.83 -21.55 -10.23
N ILE A 491 -37.17 -22.82 -10.05
CA ILE A 491 -38.49 -23.36 -10.43
C ILE A 491 -39.63 -22.74 -9.62
N MET A 492 -39.44 -22.51 -8.32
CA MET A 492 -40.43 -21.81 -7.51
C MET A 492 -40.66 -20.38 -8.00
N LEU A 493 -39.59 -19.64 -8.32
CA LEU A 493 -39.68 -18.27 -8.86
C LEU A 493 -40.39 -18.22 -10.21
N ARG A 494 -40.01 -19.09 -11.14
CA ARG A 494 -40.67 -19.20 -12.45
C ARG A 494 -42.16 -19.52 -12.31
N SER A 495 -42.53 -20.39 -11.35
CA SER A 495 -43.93 -20.72 -11.09
C SER A 495 -44.78 -19.56 -10.55
N LEU A 496 -44.13 -18.50 -10.06
CA LEU A 496 -44.73 -17.26 -9.60
C LEU A 496 -44.73 -16.15 -10.68
N GLY A 497 -44.27 -16.45 -11.90
CA GLY A 497 -44.16 -15.48 -12.98
C GLY A 497 -42.93 -14.56 -12.86
N ILE A 498 -41.93 -14.94 -12.07
CA ILE A 498 -40.69 -14.18 -11.90
C ILE A 498 -39.60 -14.79 -12.79
N PRO A 499 -39.06 -14.04 -13.77
CA PRO A 499 -38.04 -14.61 -14.66
C PRO A 499 -36.75 -14.92 -13.90
N ALA A 500 -36.35 -16.19 -13.95
CA ALA A 500 -35.19 -16.70 -13.24
C ALA A 500 -34.39 -17.67 -14.10
N ARG A 501 -33.07 -17.70 -13.94
CA ARG A 501 -32.18 -18.62 -14.64
C ARG A 501 -31.22 -19.30 -13.68
N PHE A 502 -30.89 -20.54 -13.99
CA PHE A 502 -29.97 -21.37 -13.22
C PHE A 502 -28.55 -21.12 -13.73
N VAL A 503 -27.61 -20.91 -12.81
CA VAL A 503 -26.24 -20.50 -13.14
C VAL A 503 -25.25 -21.39 -12.44
N ALA A 504 -24.18 -21.75 -13.15
CA ALA A 504 -23.05 -22.49 -12.61
C ALA A 504 -21.73 -21.73 -12.81
N GLY A 505 -20.83 -21.86 -11.85
CA GLY A 505 -19.60 -21.09 -11.80
C GLY A 505 -18.77 -21.42 -10.58
N TYR A 506 -18.04 -20.42 -10.07
CA TYR A 506 -17.32 -20.51 -8.81
C TYR A 506 -17.75 -19.39 -7.87
N THR A 507 -17.68 -19.65 -6.57
CA THR A 507 -17.73 -18.58 -5.57
C THR A 507 -16.47 -17.70 -5.64
N PRO A 508 -16.39 -16.56 -4.92
CA PRO A 508 -15.21 -15.69 -4.97
C PRO A 508 -13.90 -16.36 -4.54
N GLY A 509 -13.94 -17.52 -3.88
CA GLY A 509 -12.77 -18.19 -3.30
C GLY A 509 -12.21 -17.46 -2.07
N THR A 510 -11.05 -17.91 -1.60
CA THR A 510 -10.42 -17.35 -0.39
C THR A 510 -9.40 -16.28 -0.74
N ARG A 511 -9.53 -15.07 -0.18
CA ARG A 511 -8.57 -13.99 -0.42
C ARG A 511 -7.25 -14.24 0.35
N ASN A 512 -6.14 -14.33 -0.39
CA ASN A 512 -4.80 -14.41 0.18
C ASN A 512 -4.30 -13.00 0.54
N PRO A 513 -4.06 -12.69 1.83
CA PRO A 513 -3.69 -11.34 2.27
C PRO A 513 -2.27 -10.93 1.88
N PHE A 514 -1.39 -11.87 1.52
CA PHE A 514 -0.01 -11.57 1.15
C PHE A 514 0.14 -11.24 -0.33
N THR A 515 -0.67 -11.87 -1.18
CA THR A 515 -0.62 -11.68 -2.64
C THR A 515 -1.74 -10.78 -3.16
N GLY A 516 -2.83 -10.64 -2.42
CA GLY A 516 -4.02 -9.88 -2.81
C GLY A 516 -4.93 -10.61 -3.81
N TYR A 517 -4.60 -11.83 -4.21
CA TYR A 517 -5.45 -12.66 -5.07
C TYR A 517 -6.52 -13.39 -4.29
N TYR A 518 -7.63 -13.69 -4.96
CA TYR A 518 -8.55 -14.73 -4.55
C TYR A 518 -8.05 -16.07 -5.09
N GLU A 519 -7.80 -17.03 -4.21
CA GLU A 519 -7.49 -18.41 -4.55
C GLU A 519 -8.80 -19.17 -4.69
N VAL A 520 -9.15 -19.53 -5.93
CA VAL A 520 -10.37 -20.26 -6.26
C VAL A 520 -10.02 -21.72 -6.46
N ARG A 521 -10.70 -22.58 -5.71
CA ARG A 521 -10.49 -24.02 -5.69
C ARG A 521 -11.60 -24.73 -6.44
N ASN A 522 -11.36 -25.98 -6.82
CA ASN A 522 -12.40 -26.80 -7.43
C ASN A 522 -13.60 -26.98 -6.47
N SER A 523 -13.34 -27.07 -5.16
CA SER A 523 -14.36 -27.07 -4.10
C SER A 523 -15.17 -25.77 -3.98
N ASP A 524 -14.72 -24.68 -4.60
CA ASP A 524 -15.47 -23.43 -4.68
C ASP A 524 -16.47 -23.42 -5.85
N ALA A 525 -16.52 -24.48 -6.66
CA ALA A 525 -17.50 -24.61 -7.73
C ALA A 525 -18.91 -24.63 -7.16
N HIS A 526 -19.81 -23.86 -7.75
CA HIS A 526 -21.07 -23.53 -7.13
C HIS A 526 -22.16 -23.21 -8.14
N THR A 527 -23.40 -23.39 -7.72
CA THR A 527 -24.58 -23.03 -8.50
C THR A 527 -25.51 -22.12 -7.72
N TRP A 528 -26.09 -21.15 -8.44
CA TRP A 528 -26.96 -20.13 -7.87
C TRP A 528 -28.06 -19.75 -8.86
N VAL A 529 -28.93 -18.85 -8.44
CA VAL A 529 -30.03 -18.35 -9.27
C VAL A 529 -29.81 -16.88 -9.60
N GLU A 530 -30.08 -16.51 -10.86
CA GLU A 530 -30.16 -15.11 -11.24
C GLU A 530 -31.60 -14.73 -11.54
N VAL A 531 -32.04 -13.59 -11.02
CA VAL A 531 -33.41 -13.10 -11.13
C VAL A 531 -33.42 -11.79 -11.92
N TYR A 532 -34.30 -11.70 -12.91
CA TYR A 532 -34.43 -10.51 -13.73
C TYR A 532 -35.39 -9.50 -13.09
N PHE A 533 -34.91 -8.27 -12.91
CA PHE A 533 -35.71 -7.12 -12.53
C PHE A 533 -35.80 -6.13 -13.70
N PRO A 534 -37.01 -5.79 -14.18
CA PRO A 534 -37.18 -4.81 -15.25
C PRO A 534 -36.45 -3.49 -14.95
N ALA A 535 -35.82 -2.90 -15.97
CA ALA A 535 -34.92 -1.73 -15.88
C ALA A 535 -33.59 -1.93 -15.11
N TYR A 536 -33.45 -2.98 -14.30
CA TYR A 536 -32.25 -3.26 -13.49
C TYR A 536 -31.45 -4.48 -13.96
N GLY A 537 -32.06 -5.43 -14.69
CA GLY A 537 -31.42 -6.63 -15.20
C GLY A 537 -31.38 -7.79 -14.21
N TRP A 538 -30.48 -8.74 -14.48
CA TRP A 538 -30.19 -9.94 -13.69
C TRP A 538 -29.41 -9.58 -12.43
N TYR A 539 -29.89 -10.09 -11.30
CA TYR A 539 -29.23 -10.03 -9.99
C TYR A 539 -29.04 -11.45 -9.45
N GLU A 540 -27.90 -11.68 -8.83
CA GLU A 540 -27.51 -12.96 -8.22
C GLU A 540 -28.20 -13.13 -6.87
N PHE A 541 -28.76 -14.32 -6.64
CA PHE A 541 -29.38 -14.78 -5.40
C PHE A 541 -28.92 -16.21 -5.14
N ASP A 542 -28.72 -16.54 -3.88
CA ASP A 542 -28.21 -17.83 -3.48
C ASP A 542 -28.94 -18.30 -2.21
N PRO A 543 -29.73 -19.37 -2.30
CA PRO A 543 -30.41 -19.96 -1.14
C PRO A 543 -29.47 -20.77 -0.21
N THR A 544 -28.21 -21.03 -0.61
CA THR A 544 -27.24 -21.84 0.15
C THR A 544 -26.20 -21.01 0.89
N PHE A 545 -25.83 -19.85 0.35
CA PHE A 545 -25.02 -18.84 1.00
C PHE A 545 -25.73 -17.50 0.95
N ALA A 546 -25.66 -16.69 2.01
CA ALA A 546 -26.11 -15.31 1.88
C ALA A 546 -25.16 -14.58 0.92
N VAL A 547 -25.56 -14.35 -0.34
CA VAL A 547 -24.87 -13.42 -1.22
C VAL A 547 -25.05 -12.03 -0.60
N PRO A 548 -23.97 -11.36 -0.15
CA PRO A 548 -24.10 -10.03 0.38
C PRO A 548 -24.63 -9.12 -0.74
N PRO A 549 -25.73 -8.34 -0.52
CA PRO A 549 -25.97 -7.18 -1.38
C PRO A 549 -24.70 -6.32 -1.39
N ALA A 550 -24.49 -5.47 -2.40
CA ALA A 550 -23.28 -4.66 -2.59
C ALA A 550 -22.96 -3.76 -1.37
N GLN A 551 -22.45 -4.38 -0.31
CA GLN A 551 -22.03 -3.82 0.95
C GLN A 551 -20.71 -4.51 1.28
N VAL A 552 -19.72 -3.67 1.49
CA VAL A 552 -18.42 -4.05 2.01
C VAL A 552 -18.65 -4.38 3.49
N GLU A 553 -19.02 -5.63 3.81
CA GLU A 553 -19.19 -6.05 5.20
C GLU A 553 -17.89 -6.63 5.77
N THR A 554 -17.35 -5.87 6.71
CA THR A 554 -16.21 -6.18 7.56
C THR A 554 -16.66 -7.03 8.73
N SER A 555 -16.14 -8.25 8.88
CA SER A 555 -16.33 -9.03 10.12
C SER A 555 -14.99 -9.35 10.78
N SER A 556 -14.87 -8.89 12.02
CA SER A 556 -13.69 -8.95 12.88
C SER A 556 -13.84 -10.07 13.91
N SER A 557 -13.24 -11.23 13.64
CA SER A 557 -13.22 -12.38 14.55
C SER A 557 -11.83 -12.59 15.17
N LEU A 558 -11.36 -11.63 15.97
CA LEU A 558 -10.15 -11.86 16.79
C LEU A 558 -10.36 -11.45 18.26
N PRO A 559 -10.05 -12.33 19.23
CA PRO A 559 -10.20 -12.07 20.67
C PRO A 559 -9.31 -10.91 21.19
N LEU A 560 -8.26 -10.54 20.45
CA LEU A 560 -7.43 -9.37 20.74
C LEU A 560 -8.18 -8.05 20.50
N ALA A 561 -9.13 -8.01 19.55
CA ALA A 561 -9.94 -6.82 19.26
C ALA A 561 -10.86 -6.46 20.43
N ARG A 562 -11.41 -7.46 21.14
CA ARG A 562 -12.21 -7.26 22.36
C ARG A 562 -11.39 -6.74 23.54
N LEU A 563 -10.13 -7.17 23.65
CA LEU A 563 -9.19 -6.65 24.66
C LEU A 563 -8.80 -5.18 24.36
N LEU A 564 -8.68 -4.83 23.08
CA LEU A 564 -8.41 -3.46 22.62
C LEU A 564 -9.61 -2.53 22.82
N GLU A 565 -10.83 -2.99 22.54
CA GLU A 565 -12.08 -2.25 22.85
C GLU A 565 -12.23 -1.95 24.35
N ALA A 566 -11.86 -2.90 25.21
CA ALA A 566 -11.87 -2.73 26.67
C ALA A 566 -10.80 -1.73 27.16
N ALA A 567 -9.66 -1.65 26.47
CA ALA A 567 -8.64 -0.64 26.75
C ALA A 567 -9.08 0.76 26.26
N GLN A 568 -9.77 0.81 25.12
CA GLN A 568 -10.27 2.03 24.49
C GLN A 568 -11.40 2.68 25.29
N THR A 569 -12.29 1.90 25.89
CA THR A 569 -13.34 2.41 26.80
C THR A 569 -12.77 2.96 28.11
N LYS A 570 -11.64 2.43 28.61
CA LYS A 570 -10.95 2.98 29.80
C LYS A 570 -10.14 4.25 29.53
N LEU A 571 -9.70 4.45 28.29
CA LEU A 571 -8.93 5.65 27.86
C LEU A 571 -9.81 6.72 27.18
N GLY A 572 -11.03 6.37 26.77
CA GLY A 572 -11.98 7.23 26.04
C GLY A 572 -12.58 8.41 26.83
N GLY A 573 -12.23 8.58 28.11
CA GLY A 573 -12.58 9.77 28.90
C GLY A 573 -11.82 11.05 28.48
N PHE A 574 -10.80 10.93 27.63
CA PHE A 574 -10.05 12.06 27.06
C PHE A 574 -10.22 12.09 25.53
N SER A 575 -11.41 12.44 25.06
CA SER A 575 -11.63 12.78 23.65
C SER A 575 -11.20 14.23 23.40
N LEU A 576 -9.96 14.43 22.96
CA LEU A 576 -9.65 15.56 22.08
C LEU A 576 -10.27 15.19 20.73
N GLY A 577 -11.42 15.79 20.41
CA GLY A 577 -12.12 15.56 19.14
C GLY A 577 -11.18 15.72 17.95
N GLU A 578 -11.47 15.01 16.85
CA GLU A 578 -10.69 15.14 15.62
C GLU A 578 -10.48 16.63 15.30
N PRO A 579 -9.23 17.12 15.23
CA PRO A 579 -8.99 18.51 14.92
C PRO A 579 -9.57 18.78 13.53
N ARG A 580 -10.58 19.66 13.45
CA ARG A 580 -11.19 20.04 12.17
C ARG A 580 -10.11 20.72 11.34
N ALA A 581 -10.22 20.66 10.00
CA ALA A 581 -9.25 21.30 9.11
C ALA A 581 -9.00 22.79 9.43
N LEU A 582 -9.99 23.46 10.04
CA LEU A 582 -9.87 24.83 10.56
C LEU A 582 -8.95 24.95 11.78
N ASP A 583 -8.89 23.96 12.66
CA ASP A 583 -8.07 23.97 13.88
C ASP A 583 -6.57 23.81 13.54
N ILE A 584 -6.27 22.98 12.53
CA ILE A 584 -4.91 22.77 12.02
C ILE A 584 -4.44 23.98 11.21
N ALA A 585 -5.33 24.56 10.38
CA ALA A 585 -5.06 25.81 9.69
C ALA A 585 -4.85 26.98 10.68
N ALA A 586 -5.64 27.04 11.75
CA ALA A 586 -5.48 28.02 12.82
C ALA A 586 -4.16 27.83 13.57
N LEU A 587 -3.70 26.60 13.80
CA LEU A 587 -2.39 26.32 14.38
C LEU A 587 -1.25 26.75 13.46
N GLY A 588 -1.37 26.49 12.15
CA GLY A 588 -0.42 26.93 11.14
C GLY A 588 -0.33 28.46 11.04
N VAL A 589 -1.48 29.14 11.01
CA VAL A 589 -1.55 30.62 11.03
C VAL A 589 -1.02 31.18 12.35
N ALA A 590 -1.32 30.56 13.49
CA ALA A 590 -0.79 30.97 14.79
C ALA A 590 0.72 30.81 14.88
N LEU A 591 1.30 29.76 14.29
CA LEU A 591 2.75 29.56 14.22
C LEU A 591 3.42 30.57 13.27
N VAL A 592 2.79 30.91 12.14
CA VAL A 592 3.26 31.97 11.22
C VAL A 592 3.16 33.36 11.86
N ALA A 593 2.10 33.62 12.62
CA ALA A 593 1.92 34.86 13.37
C ALA A 593 2.92 34.97 14.54
N ALA A 594 3.15 33.90 15.29
CA ALA A 594 4.17 33.81 16.33
C ALA A 594 5.58 33.98 15.75
N TRP A 595 5.82 33.45 14.54
CA TRP A 595 7.05 33.66 13.79
C TRP A 595 7.23 35.12 13.35
N GLY A 596 6.18 35.75 12.81
CA GLY A 596 6.17 37.19 12.48
C GLY A 596 6.44 38.06 13.70
N ALA A 597 5.83 37.74 14.84
CA ALA A 597 6.07 38.41 16.13
C ALA A 597 7.51 38.21 16.64
N ALA A 598 8.08 37.01 16.50
CA ALA A 598 9.47 36.73 16.88
C ALA A 598 10.49 37.46 15.98
N VAL A 599 10.20 37.60 14.69
CA VAL A 599 11.02 38.37 13.73
C VAL A 599 10.93 39.87 14.02
N LEU A 600 9.74 40.41 14.33
CA LEU A 600 9.55 41.80 14.74
C LEU A 600 10.21 42.11 16.09
N TRP A 601 10.14 41.19 17.05
CA TRP A 601 10.84 41.29 18.33
C TRP A 601 12.37 41.30 18.16
N ARG A 602 12.90 40.49 17.23
CA ARG A 602 14.32 40.50 16.85
C ARG A 602 14.75 41.82 16.19
N ARG A 603 13.92 42.40 15.30
CA ARG A 603 14.20 43.71 14.69
C ARG A 603 14.22 44.84 15.74
N ARG A 604 13.40 44.74 16.79
CA ARG A 604 13.40 45.70 17.92
C ARG A 604 14.60 45.55 18.85
N ARG A 605 15.17 44.34 19.00
CA ARG A 605 16.38 44.08 19.83
C ARG A 605 17.72 44.37 19.15
N LEU A 606 17.73 44.71 17.85
CA LEU A 606 18.94 45.06 17.10
C LEU A 606 19.23 46.57 17.04
N ARG A 607 18.50 47.41 17.78
CA ARG A 607 18.81 48.84 17.97
C ARG A 607 19.10 49.14 19.46
N GLY A 608 20.38 49.04 19.85
CA GLY A 608 20.92 49.42 21.17
C GLY A 608 22.17 48.61 21.58
N PRO A 609 23.20 49.17 22.27
CA PRO A 609 24.59 49.07 21.79
C PRO A 609 25.58 48.19 22.60
N ARG A 610 26.71 47.93 21.90
CA ARG A 610 28.08 47.53 22.31
C ARG A 610 28.35 46.10 22.80
N ARG A 611 29.26 45.45 22.05
CA ARG A 611 30.04 44.27 22.44
C ARG A 611 30.77 44.54 23.77
N PRO A 612 30.89 43.56 24.69
CA PRO A 612 31.77 43.69 25.84
C PRO A 612 33.23 43.78 25.36
N PRO A 613 34.12 44.48 26.10
CA PRO A 613 35.55 44.47 25.81
C PRO A 613 36.12 43.05 25.98
N PRO A 614 37.25 42.71 25.33
CA PRO A 614 37.92 41.44 25.60
C PRO A 614 38.32 41.38 27.07
N GLY A 615 38.07 40.24 27.71
CA GLY A 615 38.36 40.01 29.13
C GLY A 615 39.83 40.27 29.46
N GLU A 616 40.06 40.77 30.68
CA GLU A 616 41.38 41.00 31.26
C GLU A 616 42.26 39.74 31.13
N PRO A 617 43.57 39.90 30.80
CA PRO A 617 44.48 38.77 30.63
C PRO A 617 44.58 37.94 31.91
N GLY A 618 44.51 36.61 31.77
CA GLY A 618 44.88 35.68 32.83
C GLY A 618 46.39 35.74 33.04
N GLY A 619 46.84 36.65 33.89
CA GLY A 619 48.23 36.74 34.33
C GLY A 619 49.26 37.21 33.29
N PRO A 620 50.52 37.42 33.71
CA PRO A 620 51.54 38.11 32.92
C PRO A 620 52.08 37.31 31.72
N VAL A 621 52.07 35.96 31.76
CA VAL A 621 52.56 35.14 30.63
C VAL A 621 51.52 35.12 29.50
N GLU A 622 50.21 35.04 29.81
CA GLU A 622 49.16 35.13 28.79
C GLU A 622 49.13 36.50 28.09
N ALA A 623 49.45 37.58 28.82
CA ALA A 623 49.58 38.92 28.25
C ALA A 623 50.74 38.99 27.24
N ALA A 624 51.93 38.55 27.63
CA ALA A 624 53.12 38.52 26.77
C ALA A 624 52.93 37.59 25.55
N TRP A 625 52.23 36.48 25.72
CA TRP A 625 51.91 35.55 24.63
C TRP A 625 51.01 36.19 23.57
N ARG A 626 50.00 36.97 23.99
CA ARG A 626 49.11 37.67 23.06
C ARG A 626 49.83 38.74 22.26
N GLU A 627 50.79 39.44 22.87
CA GLU A 627 51.63 40.41 22.15
C GLU A 627 52.47 39.73 21.06
N LEU A 628 53.07 38.57 21.38
CA LEU A 628 53.79 37.76 20.39
C LEU A 628 52.88 37.29 19.25
N GLU A 629 51.68 36.77 19.55
CA GLU A 629 50.72 36.34 18.51
C GLU A 629 50.27 37.49 17.61
N ASN A 630 50.10 38.69 18.17
CA ASN A 630 49.75 39.88 17.39
C ASN A 630 50.91 40.28 16.47
N ALA A 631 52.14 40.31 16.98
CA ALA A 631 53.33 40.62 16.17
C ALA A 631 53.54 39.61 15.04
N LEU A 632 53.31 38.31 15.29
CA LEU A 632 53.41 37.26 14.27
C LEU A 632 52.29 37.32 13.23
N ARG A 633 51.09 37.78 13.62
CA ARG A 633 50.00 38.02 12.65
C ARG A 633 50.31 39.18 11.72
N GLU A 634 50.94 40.24 12.23
CA GLU A 634 51.35 41.38 11.42
C GLU A 634 52.43 41.00 10.39
N THR A 635 53.32 40.07 10.73
CA THR A 635 54.37 39.58 9.82
C THR A 635 53.94 38.39 8.96
N GLY A 636 52.70 37.90 9.08
CA GLY A 636 52.18 36.76 8.33
C GLY A 636 52.73 35.39 8.77
N GLU A 637 53.48 35.34 9.88
CA GLU A 637 54.05 34.11 10.47
C GLU A 637 53.19 33.56 11.63
N GLY A 638 51.91 33.95 11.67
CA GLY A 638 50.96 33.54 12.68
C GLY A 638 50.83 32.02 12.82
N ARG A 639 50.39 31.60 14.01
CA ARG A 639 50.21 30.18 14.37
C ARG A 639 49.26 29.46 13.40
N ALA A 640 49.69 28.32 12.84
CA ALA A 640 48.84 27.49 12.00
C ALA A 640 47.77 26.76 12.83
N PRO A 641 46.57 26.43 12.29
CA PRO A 641 45.48 25.86 13.08
C PRO A 641 45.79 24.58 13.89
N PRO A 642 46.66 23.65 13.44
CA PRO A 642 47.04 22.47 14.23
C PRO A 642 48.33 22.66 15.06
N GLU A 643 49.05 23.77 14.91
CA GLU A 643 50.33 24.02 15.59
C GLU A 643 50.10 24.26 17.09
N THR A 644 50.83 23.61 17.98
CA THR A 644 50.77 23.84 19.43
C THR A 644 51.60 25.08 19.85
N ALA A 645 51.37 25.62 21.06
CA ALA A 645 52.17 26.74 21.57
C ALA A 645 53.67 26.40 21.62
N ARG A 646 53.98 25.16 22.01
CA ARG A 646 55.34 24.64 22.04
C ARG A 646 55.95 24.52 20.64
N GLU A 647 55.21 23.98 19.67
CA GLU A 647 55.67 23.90 18.27
C GLU A 647 55.93 25.29 17.67
N LEU A 648 55.06 26.26 17.97
CA LEU A 648 55.23 27.65 17.54
C LEU A 648 56.54 28.25 18.08
N LEU A 649 56.83 28.07 19.37
CA LEU A 649 58.07 28.57 19.96
C LEU A 649 59.31 27.85 19.42
N PHE A 650 59.24 26.54 19.19
CA PHE A 650 60.33 25.81 18.54
C PHE A 650 60.59 26.32 17.11
N ARG A 651 59.54 26.62 16.35
CA ARG A 651 59.66 27.23 15.02
C ARG A 651 60.35 28.60 15.07
N LEU A 652 60.18 29.34 16.16
CA LEU A 652 60.81 30.63 16.40
C LEU A 652 62.21 30.53 17.03
N GLY A 653 62.75 29.32 17.23
CA GLY A 653 64.08 29.08 17.77
C GLY A 653 64.18 29.15 19.30
N SER A 654 63.04 29.09 20.00
CA SER A 654 62.95 29.06 21.47
C SER A 654 62.99 27.64 22.03
N SER A 655 63.41 27.52 23.29
CA SER A 655 63.52 26.26 24.04
C SER A 655 62.17 25.60 24.38
N GLY A 656 61.05 26.29 24.15
CA GLY A 656 59.69 25.81 24.43
C GLY A 656 59.27 25.94 25.90
N THR A 657 60.11 26.46 26.78
CA THR A 657 59.83 26.63 28.22
C THR A 657 58.75 27.68 28.49
N ALA A 658 58.70 28.76 27.71
CA ALA A 658 57.60 29.72 27.77
C ALA A 658 56.23 29.16 27.31
N ALA A 659 56.20 28.11 26.48
CA ALA A 659 54.94 27.46 26.10
C ALA A 659 54.34 26.66 27.27
N ASP A 660 55.19 26.02 28.06
CA ASP A 660 54.75 25.28 29.25
C ASP A 660 54.19 26.24 30.31
N ALA A 661 54.86 27.38 30.53
CA ALA A 661 54.38 28.42 31.44
C ALA A 661 53.05 29.03 30.99
N PHE A 662 52.84 29.18 29.67
CA PHE A 662 51.59 29.64 29.07
C PHE A 662 50.45 28.62 29.24
N ASP A 663 50.70 27.34 28.97
CA ASP A 663 49.70 26.28 29.14
C ASP A 663 49.34 26.08 30.63
N GLU A 664 50.33 26.19 31.52
CA GLU A 664 50.14 26.13 32.99
C GLU A 664 49.31 27.32 33.51
N GLU A 665 49.55 28.53 33.01
CA GLU A 665 48.76 29.71 33.40
C GLU A 665 47.32 29.64 32.85
N ARG A 666 47.16 29.18 31.60
CA ARG A 666 45.87 29.14 30.89
C ARG A 666 44.95 27.99 31.34
N TYR A 667 45.51 26.83 31.65
CA TYR A 667 44.74 25.63 32.00
C TYR A 667 44.94 25.17 33.45
N GLY A 668 46.07 25.49 34.08
CA GLY A 668 46.44 25.05 35.45
C GLY A 668 46.20 26.09 36.54
N GLY A 669 45.99 27.36 36.20
CA GLY A 669 45.52 28.43 37.11
C GLY A 669 46.55 29.00 38.09
N ARG A 670 47.76 28.44 38.20
CA ARG A 670 48.91 29.01 38.94
C ARG A 670 50.24 28.56 38.33
N THR A 671 51.09 29.53 37.97
CA THR A 671 52.47 29.31 37.50
C THR A 671 53.46 29.81 38.55
N ASP A 672 54.62 29.15 38.70
CA ASP A 672 55.70 29.61 39.58
C ASP A 672 56.17 31.03 39.17
N PRO A 673 56.16 32.03 40.09
CA PRO A 673 56.56 33.41 39.78
C PRO A 673 57.95 33.57 39.16
N ALA A 674 58.90 32.68 39.48
CA ALA A 674 60.23 32.72 38.88
C ALA A 674 60.19 32.30 37.40
N ARG A 675 59.48 31.21 37.10
CA ARG A 675 59.27 30.72 35.72
C ARG A 675 58.42 31.65 34.88
N ALA A 676 57.38 32.26 35.47
CA ALA A 676 56.54 33.22 34.78
C ALA A 676 57.34 34.45 34.32
N ARG A 677 58.28 34.95 35.15
CA ARG A 677 59.16 36.06 34.76
C ARG A 677 60.11 35.69 33.62
N GLU A 678 60.69 34.50 33.66
CA GLU A 678 61.57 34.01 32.61
C GLU A 678 60.83 33.83 31.28
N ALA A 679 59.63 33.24 31.33
CA ALA A 679 58.77 33.06 30.16
C ALA A 679 58.34 34.40 29.54
N VAL A 680 57.98 35.39 30.36
CA VAL A 680 57.65 36.75 29.88
C VAL A 680 58.84 37.39 29.17
N LEU A 681 60.04 37.31 29.75
CA LEU A 681 61.25 37.87 29.12
C LEU A 681 61.57 37.18 27.79
N GLU A 682 61.35 35.87 27.69
CA GLU A 682 61.53 35.11 26.44
C GLU A 682 60.52 35.55 25.36
N LEU A 683 59.24 35.66 25.72
CA LEU A 683 58.17 36.10 24.81
C LEU A 683 58.34 37.55 24.36
N GLU A 684 58.74 38.46 25.25
CA GLU A 684 59.03 39.85 24.92
C GLU A 684 60.26 39.99 24.02
N ARG A 685 61.28 39.14 24.20
CA ARG A 685 62.45 39.10 23.32
C ARG A 685 62.06 38.68 21.91
N LEU A 686 61.30 37.60 21.76
CA LEU A 686 60.81 37.13 20.46
C LEU A 686 59.91 38.17 19.78
N THR A 687 59.07 38.85 20.56
CA THR A 687 58.20 39.92 20.06
C THR A 687 59.02 41.11 19.56
N ARG A 688 60.09 41.51 20.28
CA ARG A 688 61.02 42.56 19.85
C ARG A 688 61.79 42.18 18.59
N ASP A 689 62.31 40.96 18.52
CA ASP A 689 63.03 40.50 17.33
C ASP A 689 62.14 40.61 16.08
N LYS A 690 60.86 40.21 16.17
CA LYS A 690 59.92 40.28 15.04
C LYS A 690 59.44 41.70 14.70
N THR A 691 59.21 42.55 15.69
CA THR A 691 58.82 43.95 15.44
C THR A 691 59.96 44.80 14.89
N THR A 692 61.21 44.45 15.18
CA THR A 692 62.39 45.15 14.65
C THR A 692 62.65 44.78 13.18
N THR A 693 62.47 43.51 12.79
CA THR A 693 62.61 43.06 11.39
C THR A 693 61.51 43.59 10.47
N SER A 694 60.34 43.97 11.00
CA SER A 694 59.23 44.55 10.22
C SER A 694 59.40 46.04 9.87
N ARG A 695 60.36 46.75 10.48
CA ARG A 695 60.59 48.20 10.28
C ARG A 695 61.85 48.54 9.48
N SER A 696 62.63 47.53 9.06
CA SER A 696 63.70 47.63 8.06
C SER A 696 63.19 47.14 6.72
#